data_AF-A0A521KQD4-F1
#
_entry.id   AF-A0A521KQD4-F1
#
_cell.length_a   1.000
_cell.length_b   1.000
_cell.length_c   1.000
_cell.angle_alpha   90.00
_cell.angle_beta   90.00
_cell.angle_gamma   90.00
#
_symmetry.space_group_name_H-M   'P 1'
#
loop_
_entity.id
_entity.type
_entity.pdbx_description
1 polymer ?
#
loop_
_entity_poly.entity_id
_entity_poly.type
_entity_poly.pdbx_seq_one_letter_code
_entity_poly.pdbx_strand_id
1 'polypeptide(L)'
;RMPPADSGKRALDEREIELLRAWIEQGAKYEAHWSFVPPTRPEPPAVRDASWPRNPIDRFVLAELERDGLAPSPPADRDTLLRRLFLDVTGLPPTPQELDAFAADARPDAYERQVERLFSEEPYKTRQAEHRAAAWMDQARYADTCGIHMDAGRQMWLWRDWVLAAYRDNVPFDRFAYEQLAGDLLPDATLEQKIASGFNRNHVTTDEGGAIAEEYLVEYAVDRVNTTSSVFLGLTMGCARCHDHKFDPITQDDYFRLYAYFNSIEEPGLYSQLPDAQRAFEPFLVVPTREQAAEKARVESERASEQAAVDRPAPDDEQKFARFVEQLPAEAGVAWAEAKLVSARSRDGATLTPQSDGSVLASGANPERDEHVVVLSTQATDLRMICLEALGDPSFFEGRVGRADNGNAVLSRIEIDARPLNGGAAQRVELAWAWADVEQANGDFRVVNAFDGEGSRGWAVDAHNQPGGRVALFLAREPFGFPGGTELSIRLNYDSVYARHSFGRVRLSLGAIGARGLELLPVARSGWYLVGPFPAASSQAAWEAHHGPEEGALLERARNFGSGNQMWTFDAELRDERLNTLPAGVNVSYVGQRVFAPTPRKLETALASDDGIRVTVAGREQFAKQIDRSLSADQDKVALEYAAGESAL
;
A
#
# COMPACT_ATOMS: atom_id res chain seq x y z
N ARG A 1 -32.83 -13.63 52.05
CA ARG A 1 -32.29 -12.47 52.82
C ARG A 1 -31.82 -11.43 51.80
N MET A 2 -31.94 -10.13 52.08
CA MET A 2 -31.37 -9.08 51.21
C MET A 2 -30.09 -8.53 51.83
N PRO A 3 -28.96 -8.51 51.11
CA PRO A 3 -28.69 -9.21 49.84
C PRO A 3 -28.56 -10.75 50.05
N PRO A 4 -28.53 -11.57 48.97
CA PRO A 4 -28.39 -13.03 49.03
C PRO A 4 -27.29 -13.52 49.99
N ALA A 5 -27.47 -14.72 50.57
CA ALA A 5 -26.64 -15.19 51.68
C ALA A 5 -25.16 -15.42 51.31
N ASP A 6 -24.94 -15.84 50.08
CA ASP A 6 -23.68 -16.05 49.37
C ASP A 6 -22.95 -14.75 49.00
N SER A 7 -23.61 -13.58 49.05
CA SER A 7 -22.97 -12.29 48.76
C SER A 7 -21.93 -11.84 49.79
N GLY A 8 -21.89 -12.47 50.98
CA GLY A 8 -20.99 -12.10 52.07
C GLY A 8 -21.26 -10.72 52.71
N LYS A 9 -22.26 -9.96 52.22
CA LYS A 9 -22.59 -8.62 52.72
C LYS A 9 -23.56 -8.66 53.92
N ARG A 10 -23.55 -7.60 54.72
CA ARG A 10 -24.45 -7.40 55.88
C ARG A 10 -25.91 -7.56 55.43
N ALA A 11 -26.67 -8.36 56.15
CA ALA A 11 -28.11 -8.46 55.94
C ALA A 11 -28.77 -7.11 56.30
N LEU A 12 -29.62 -6.62 55.41
CA LEU A 12 -30.43 -5.44 55.67
C LEU A 12 -31.42 -5.75 56.80
N ASP A 13 -31.65 -4.77 57.67
CA ASP A 13 -32.70 -4.86 58.68
C ASP A 13 -34.10 -4.65 58.06
N GLU A 14 -35.16 -4.92 58.82
CA GLU A 14 -36.53 -4.80 58.33
C GLU A 14 -36.87 -3.38 57.85
N ARG A 15 -36.32 -2.36 58.52
CA ARG A 15 -36.55 -0.95 58.15
C ARG A 15 -35.90 -0.61 56.82
N GLU A 16 -34.68 -1.10 56.58
CA GLU A 16 -33.94 -0.90 55.32
C GLU A 16 -34.61 -1.62 54.17
N ILE A 17 -35.11 -2.83 54.40
CA ILE A 17 -35.89 -3.59 53.41
C ILE A 17 -37.18 -2.83 53.05
N GLU A 18 -37.90 -2.34 54.06
CA GLU A 18 -39.15 -1.61 53.86
C GLU A 18 -38.91 -0.26 53.16
N LEU A 19 -37.81 0.42 53.48
CA LEU A 19 -37.41 1.65 52.79
C LEU A 19 -37.13 1.42 51.31
N LEU A 20 -36.40 0.36 50.95
CA LEU A 20 -36.14 -0.01 49.56
C LEU A 20 -37.43 -0.43 48.83
N ARG A 21 -38.33 -1.15 49.51
CA ARG A 21 -39.64 -1.53 48.97
C ARG A 21 -40.48 -0.29 48.68
N ALA A 22 -40.61 0.61 49.64
CA ALA A 22 -41.36 1.85 49.49
C ALA A 22 -40.79 2.73 48.37
N TRP A 23 -39.46 2.80 48.24
CA TRP A 23 -38.80 3.50 47.14
C TRP A 23 -39.18 2.91 45.78
N ILE A 24 -39.14 1.58 45.63
CA ILE A 24 -39.56 0.87 44.40
C ILE A 24 -41.05 1.09 44.11
N GLU A 25 -41.92 0.94 45.10
CA GLU A 25 -43.38 1.12 44.95
C GLU A 25 -43.78 2.55 44.60
N GLN A 26 -43.00 3.55 45.02
CA GLN A 26 -43.16 4.96 44.64
C GLN A 26 -42.69 5.27 43.22
N GLY A 27 -42.28 4.26 42.45
CA GLY A 27 -41.85 4.41 41.07
C GLY A 27 -40.40 4.84 40.93
N ALA A 28 -39.51 4.40 41.84
CA ALA A 28 -38.07 4.65 41.72
C ALA A 28 -37.56 4.27 40.32
N LYS A 29 -36.95 5.24 39.65
CA LYS A 29 -36.29 5.02 38.37
C LYS A 29 -34.86 4.56 38.61
N TYR A 30 -34.50 3.45 37.99
CA TYR A 30 -33.10 3.04 37.93
C TYR A 30 -32.40 3.96 36.93
N GLU A 31 -31.45 4.75 37.39
CA GLU A 31 -30.66 5.67 36.57
C GLU A 31 -29.27 5.07 36.33
N ALA A 32 -28.72 5.26 35.13
CA ALA A 32 -27.34 4.92 34.86
C ALA A 32 -26.41 5.76 35.75
N HIS A 33 -25.27 5.20 36.16
CA HIS A 33 -24.28 5.97 36.91
C HIS A 33 -23.83 7.19 36.10
N TRP A 34 -23.78 8.36 36.75
CA TRP A 34 -23.61 9.65 36.08
C TRP A 34 -22.38 9.73 35.17
N SER A 35 -21.31 8.99 35.50
CA SER A 35 -20.06 8.96 34.73
C SER A 35 -20.17 8.22 33.40
N PHE A 36 -21.19 7.37 33.22
CA PHE A 36 -21.46 6.65 31.96
C PHE A 36 -22.57 7.30 31.13
N VAL A 37 -23.06 8.44 31.56
CA VAL A 37 -24.04 9.24 30.80
C VAL A 37 -23.30 10.40 30.15
N PRO A 38 -23.41 10.60 28.82
CA PRO A 38 -22.78 11.73 28.16
C PRO A 38 -23.18 13.07 28.83
N PRO A 39 -22.22 13.91 29.24
CA PRO A 39 -22.54 15.18 29.86
C PRO A 39 -23.27 16.08 28.86
N THR A 40 -24.37 16.69 29.30
CA THR A 40 -25.07 17.72 28.54
C THR A 40 -24.75 19.09 29.15
N ARG A 41 -24.70 20.14 28.32
CA ARG A 41 -24.37 21.48 28.79
C ARG A 41 -25.49 22.02 29.70
N PRO A 42 -25.25 22.22 31.01
CA PRO A 42 -26.27 22.75 31.88
C PRO A 42 -26.41 24.27 31.70
N GLU A 43 -27.61 24.79 31.98
CA GLU A 43 -27.81 26.23 32.12
C GLU A 43 -27.13 26.72 33.42
N PRO A 44 -26.32 27.80 33.38
CA PRO A 44 -25.69 28.34 34.58
C PRO A 44 -26.74 28.77 35.63
N PRO A 45 -26.51 28.52 36.93
CA PRO A 45 -27.48 28.86 37.96
C PRO A 45 -27.67 30.38 38.08
N ALA A 46 -28.86 30.76 38.52
CA ALA A 46 -29.12 32.12 38.96
C ALA A 46 -28.43 32.38 40.30
N VAL A 47 -27.79 33.54 40.43
CA VAL A 47 -27.07 33.99 41.62
C VAL A 47 -27.64 35.34 42.06
N ARG A 48 -27.54 35.65 43.35
CA ARG A 48 -28.02 36.93 43.92
C ARG A 48 -27.08 38.06 43.52
N ASP A 49 -25.77 37.86 43.62
CA ASP A 49 -24.78 38.81 43.12
C ASP A 49 -24.36 38.48 41.70
N ALA A 50 -25.11 39.02 40.73
CA ALA A 50 -24.79 38.85 39.31
C ALA A 50 -23.54 39.62 38.84
N SER A 51 -22.92 40.45 39.69
CA SER A 51 -21.78 41.30 39.32
C SER A 51 -20.42 40.64 39.57
N TRP A 52 -20.36 39.63 40.46
CA TRP A 52 -19.12 38.93 40.78
C TRP A 52 -18.67 37.90 39.71
N PRO A 53 -19.56 37.06 39.15
CA PRO A 53 -19.17 36.06 38.15
C PRO A 53 -18.61 36.70 36.87
N ARG A 54 -17.42 36.27 36.44
CA ARG A 54 -16.77 36.69 35.19
C ARG A 54 -17.02 35.72 34.04
N ASN A 55 -17.22 34.45 34.37
CA ASN A 55 -17.51 33.39 33.41
C ASN A 55 -18.63 32.46 33.93
N PRO A 56 -19.15 31.54 33.11
CA PRO A 56 -20.22 30.63 33.54
C PRO A 56 -19.87 29.71 34.73
N ILE A 57 -18.60 29.32 34.91
CA ILE A 57 -18.14 28.47 36.02
C ILE A 57 -18.30 29.21 37.35
N ASP A 58 -17.98 30.50 37.38
CA ASP A 58 -18.09 31.34 38.58
C ASP A 58 -19.52 31.38 39.12
N ARG A 59 -20.55 31.24 38.26
CA ARG A 59 -21.95 31.16 38.69
C ARG A 59 -22.23 29.90 39.50
N PHE A 60 -21.66 28.76 39.12
CA PHE A 60 -21.81 27.51 39.88
C PHE A 60 -21.13 27.62 41.25
N VAL A 61 -19.93 28.21 41.30
CA VAL A 61 -19.21 28.44 42.56
C VAL A 61 -19.99 29.41 43.46
N LEU A 62 -20.45 30.54 42.93
CA LEU A 62 -21.18 31.53 43.70
C LEU A 62 -22.54 31.02 44.18
N ALA A 63 -23.27 30.27 43.35
CA ALA A 63 -24.54 29.69 43.77
C ALA A 63 -24.38 28.77 44.99
N GLU A 64 -23.30 27.98 45.03
CA GLU A 64 -23.00 27.11 46.18
C GLU A 64 -22.63 27.94 47.42
N LEU A 65 -21.78 28.95 47.27
CA LEU A 65 -21.43 29.86 48.36
C LEU A 65 -22.66 30.57 48.93
N GLU A 66 -23.54 31.13 48.08
CA GLU A 66 -24.76 31.81 48.49
C GLU A 66 -25.76 30.89 49.18
N ARG A 67 -25.83 29.62 48.75
CA ARG A 67 -26.66 28.58 49.38
C ARG A 67 -26.17 28.27 50.79
N ASP A 68 -24.86 28.23 50.98
CA ASP A 68 -24.23 27.91 52.26
C ASP A 68 -24.05 29.16 53.15
N GLY A 69 -24.49 30.34 52.69
CA GLY A 69 -24.40 31.60 53.43
C GLY A 69 -22.98 32.19 53.48
N LEU A 70 -22.11 31.78 52.56
CA LEU A 70 -20.74 32.25 52.40
C LEU A 70 -20.66 33.34 51.31
N ALA A 71 -19.65 34.19 51.43
CA ALA A 71 -19.30 35.18 50.41
C ALA A 71 -17.93 34.83 49.81
N PRO A 72 -17.67 35.19 48.54
CA PRO A 72 -16.35 35.04 47.95
C PRO A 72 -15.28 35.79 48.76
N SER A 73 -14.09 35.19 48.87
CA SER A 73 -12.94 35.87 49.46
C SER A 73 -12.54 37.10 48.63
N PRO A 74 -12.03 38.17 49.26
CA PRO A 74 -11.49 39.30 48.52
C PRO A 74 -10.32 38.84 47.62
N PRO A 75 -10.11 39.50 46.46
CA PRO A 75 -8.94 39.25 45.63
C PRO A 75 -7.64 39.39 46.44
N ALA A 76 -6.67 38.53 46.14
CA ALA A 76 -5.33 38.66 46.72
C ALA A 76 -4.67 39.98 46.28
N ASP A 77 -3.73 40.48 47.09
CA ASP A 77 -2.88 41.60 46.68
C ASP A 77 -2.07 41.24 45.42
N ARG A 78 -1.60 42.26 44.70
CA ARG A 78 -0.97 42.09 43.39
C ARG A 78 0.23 41.15 43.43
N ASP A 79 1.06 41.25 44.46
CA ASP A 79 2.29 40.48 44.56
C ASP A 79 1.97 39.00 44.82
N THR A 80 1.04 38.74 45.74
CA THR A 80 0.52 37.40 45.99
C THR A 80 -0.15 36.81 44.76
N LEU A 81 -0.92 37.61 44.02
CA LEU A 81 -1.64 37.17 42.82
C LEU A 81 -0.68 36.77 41.70
N LEU A 82 0.35 37.57 41.43
CA LEU A 82 1.37 37.23 40.43
C LEU A 82 2.17 35.99 40.82
N ARG A 83 2.56 35.90 42.11
CA ARG A 83 3.30 34.74 42.61
C ARG A 83 2.51 33.44 42.46
N ARG A 84 1.21 33.45 42.77
CA ARG A 84 0.32 32.29 42.56
C ARG A 84 0.24 31.92 41.09
N LEU A 85 -0.01 32.90 40.21
CA LEU A 85 -0.06 32.67 38.77
C LEU A 85 1.22 31.98 38.24
N PHE A 86 2.38 32.49 38.61
CA PHE A 86 3.67 31.94 38.18
C PHE A 86 3.90 30.51 38.70
N LEU A 87 3.63 30.27 39.98
CA LEU A 87 3.77 28.93 40.57
C LEU A 87 2.79 27.93 39.96
N ASP A 88 1.53 28.33 39.78
CA ASP A 88 0.48 27.46 39.25
C ASP A 88 0.73 27.10 37.79
N VAL A 89 1.25 28.04 36.98
CA VAL A 89 1.45 27.84 35.54
C VAL A 89 2.82 27.24 35.22
N THR A 90 3.89 27.71 35.88
CA THR A 90 5.27 27.36 35.54
C THR A 90 5.99 26.53 36.59
N GLY A 91 5.39 26.33 37.78
CA GLY A 91 6.05 25.67 38.91
C GLY A 91 7.15 26.51 39.58
N LEU A 92 7.43 27.72 39.10
CA LEU A 92 8.51 28.59 39.57
C LEU A 92 7.94 29.96 40.00
N PRO A 93 8.53 30.62 41.02
CA PRO A 93 8.12 31.97 41.39
C PRO A 93 8.55 33.02 40.35
N PRO A 94 7.91 34.20 40.29
CA PRO A 94 8.37 35.30 39.48
C PRO A 94 9.69 35.86 40.03
N THR A 95 10.50 36.44 39.15
CA THR A 95 11.68 37.22 39.54
C THR A 95 11.27 38.53 40.23
N PRO A 96 12.14 39.11 41.07
CA PRO A 96 11.86 40.42 41.67
C PRO A 96 11.53 41.50 40.64
N GLN A 97 12.23 41.51 39.49
CA GLN A 97 12.00 42.49 38.42
C GLN A 97 10.63 42.33 37.75
N GLU A 98 10.16 41.09 37.57
CA GLU A 98 8.81 40.83 37.06
C GLU A 98 7.74 41.28 38.05
N LEU A 99 7.99 41.10 39.35
CA LEU A 99 7.10 41.56 40.42
C LEU A 99 7.01 43.10 40.43
N ASP A 100 8.15 43.78 40.42
CA ASP A 100 8.21 45.25 40.38
C ASP A 100 7.53 45.81 39.12
N ALA A 101 7.77 45.18 37.96
CA ALA A 101 7.15 45.58 36.70
C ALA A 101 5.62 45.38 36.72
N PHE A 102 5.14 44.29 37.31
CA PHE A 102 3.70 44.06 37.47
C PHE A 102 3.09 45.02 38.49
N ALA A 103 3.78 45.33 39.59
CA ALA A 103 3.33 46.30 40.58
C ALA A 103 3.18 47.71 39.97
N ALA A 104 4.08 48.08 39.06
CA ALA A 104 4.05 49.37 38.35
C ALA A 104 3.04 49.42 37.18
N ASP A 105 2.51 48.29 36.72
CA ASP A 105 1.58 48.22 35.58
C ASP A 105 0.15 48.61 35.98
N ALA A 106 -0.18 49.87 35.73
CA ALA A 106 -1.49 50.47 36.03
C ALA A 106 -2.59 50.15 35.00
N ARG A 107 -2.30 49.35 33.97
CA ARG A 107 -3.32 48.99 32.98
C ARG A 107 -4.40 48.12 33.58
N PRO A 108 -5.68 48.27 33.15
CA PRO A 108 -6.80 47.51 33.69
C PRO A 108 -6.71 46.00 33.37
N ASP A 109 -5.98 45.61 32.33
CA ASP A 109 -5.76 44.24 31.86
C ASP A 109 -4.38 43.66 32.24
N ALA A 110 -3.66 44.30 33.18
CA ALA A 110 -2.30 43.94 33.52
C ALA A 110 -2.15 42.46 33.91
N TYR A 111 -3.13 41.89 34.62
CA TYR A 111 -3.11 40.49 35.04
C TYR A 111 -3.30 39.54 33.85
N GLU A 112 -4.30 39.79 33.01
CA GLU A 112 -4.60 39.02 31.81
C GLU A 112 -3.40 39.00 30.85
N ARG A 113 -2.67 40.12 30.75
CA ARG A 113 -1.43 40.17 29.98
C ARG A 113 -0.31 39.31 30.56
N GLN A 114 -0.22 39.16 31.89
CA GLN A 114 0.73 38.23 32.50
C GLN A 114 0.31 36.78 32.25
N VAL A 115 -0.98 36.48 32.31
CA VAL A 115 -1.50 35.15 31.94
C VAL A 115 -1.08 34.81 30.51
N GLU A 116 -1.43 35.67 29.54
CA GLU A 116 -1.08 35.46 28.13
C GLU A 116 0.43 35.25 27.96
N ARG A 117 1.24 36.14 28.55
CA ARG A 117 2.70 36.07 28.50
C ARG A 117 3.26 34.72 28.97
N LEU A 118 2.70 34.12 30.02
CA LEU A 118 3.17 32.83 30.52
C LEU A 118 2.89 31.66 29.56
N PHE A 119 1.87 31.78 28.71
CA PHE A 119 1.52 30.75 27.71
C PHE A 119 2.08 31.03 26.31
N SER A 120 2.44 32.29 26.00
CA SER A 120 2.82 32.69 24.64
C SER A 120 4.31 33.03 24.47
N GLU A 121 5.02 33.45 25.52
CA GLU A 121 6.39 33.95 25.42
C GLU A 121 7.43 32.98 26.01
N GLU A 122 8.58 32.88 25.36
CA GLU A 122 9.75 32.20 25.95
C GLU A 122 10.43 33.10 27.01
N PRO A 123 10.97 32.52 28.10
CA PRO A 123 11.08 31.09 28.39
C PRO A 123 9.87 30.49 29.14
N TYR A 124 8.80 31.26 29.40
CA TYR A 124 7.68 30.80 30.23
C TYR A 124 6.88 29.69 29.58
N LYS A 125 6.67 29.78 28.27
CA LYS A 125 6.02 28.74 27.46
C LYS A 125 6.71 27.38 27.63
N THR A 126 8.04 27.34 27.58
CA THR A 126 8.82 26.12 27.86
C THR A 126 8.67 25.65 29.32
N ARG A 127 8.77 26.56 30.30
CA ARG A 127 8.63 26.20 31.73
C ARG A 127 7.26 25.63 32.08
N GLN A 128 6.20 26.20 31.50
CA GLN A 128 4.84 25.68 31.66
C GLN A 128 4.72 24.26 31.09
N ALA A 129 5.31 24.01 29.92
CA ALA A 129 5.31 22.69 29.32
C ALA A 129 6.03 21.66 30.18
N GLU A 130 7.23 21.98 30.67
CA GLU A 130 8.00 21.14 31.60
C GLU A 130 7.21 20.84 32.89
N HIS A 131 6.58 21.86 33.47
CA HIS A 131 5.81 21.72 34.70
C HIS A 131 4.59 20.79 34.52
N ARG A 132 3.87 20.89 33.39
CA ARG A 132 2.69 20.06 33.11
C ARG A 132 3.03 18.66 32.62
N ALA A 133 4.07 18.54 31.78
CA ALA A 133 4.48 17.27 31.22
C ALA A 133 4.99 16.31 32.29
N ALA A 134 5.62 16.78 33.36
CA ALA A 134 6.14 15.93 34.44
C ALA A 134 5.08 14.96 35.00
N ALA A 135 3.92 15.48 35.42
CA ALA A 135 2.84 14.65 35.95
C ALA A 135 2.25 13.71 34.88
N TRP A 136 2.19 14.15 33.63
CA TRP A 136 1.76 13.28 32.52
C TRP A 136 2.71 12.11 32.30
N MET A 137 4.01 12.38 32.31
CA MET A 137 5.04 11.37 32.10
C MET A 137 5.04 10.32 33.20
N ASP A 138 4.77 10.71 34.45
CA ASP A 138 4.58 9.76 35.55
C ASP A 138 3.36 8.85 35.29
N GLN A 139 2.23 9.40 34.85
CA GLN A 139 1.03 8.61 34.51
C GLN A 139 1.26 7.69 33.30
N ALA A 140 2.05 8.13 32.33
CA ALA A 140 2.46 7.31 31.19
C ALA A 140 3.54 6.27 31.53
N ARG A 141 4.14 6.36 32.73
CA ARG A 141 5.24 5.52 33.24
C ARG A 141 6.54 5.69 32.46
N TYR A 142 6.80 6.90 32.01
CA TYR A 142 8.08 7.23 31.41
C TYR A 142 9.23 6.94 32.37
N ALA A 143 10.27 6.31 31.82
CA ALA A 143 11.51 6.06 32.54
C ALA A 143 12.64 5.91 31.51
N ASP A 144 13.85 6.31 31.88
CA ASP A 144 15.05 6.10 31.07
C ASP A 144 15.62 4.69 31.22
N THR A 145 14.95 3.80 31.97
CA THR A 145 15.36 2.42 32.25
C THR A 145 14.20 1.43 32.16
N CYS A 146 14.53 0.12 32.18
CA CYS A 146 13.59 -0.99 32.00
C CYS A 146 12.82 -1.37 33.27
N GLY A 147 13.43 -1.21 34.44
CA GLY A 147 12.77 -1.29 35.76
C GLY A 147 12.44 -2.69 36.33
N ILE A 148 12.52 -3.79 35.55
CA ILE A 148 12.33 -5.16 36.05
C ILE A 148 13.66 -5.92 36.09
N HIS A 149 14.00 -6.45 37.28
CA HIS A 149 15.20 -7.24 37.61
C HIS A 149 16.54 -6.51 37.44
N MET A 150 16.86 -6.07 36.23
CA MET A 150 17.99 -5.21 35.92
C MET A 150 17.50 -3.83 35.49
N ASP A 151 18.09 -2.77 36.06
CA ASP A 151 17.75 -1.38 35.73
C ASP A 151 18.54 -0.89 34.50
N ALA A 152 18.46 -1.66 33.40
CA ALA A 152 19.16 -1.35 32.16
C ALA A 152 18.57 -0.12 31.48
N GLY A 153 19.40 0.70 30.84
CA GLY A 153 18.98 1.90 30.14
C GLY A 153 18.16 1.60 28.87
N ARG A 154 17.19 2.47 28.56
CA ARG A 154 16.39 2.44 27.32
C ARG A 154 16.28 3.83 26.70
N GLN A 155 16.24 3.90 25.38
CA GLN A 155 16.02 5.18 24.68
C GLN A 155 14.52 5.46 24.49
N MET A 156 13.98 6.38 25.29
CA MET A 156 12.59 6.85 25.16
C MET A 156 12.47 8.39 25.15
N TRP A 157 13.60 9.09 25.17
CA TRP A 157 13.65 10.56 25.27
C TRP A 157 12.96 11.29 24.10
N LEU A 158 12.87 10.66 22.91
CA LEU A 158 12.15 11.24 21.78
C LEU A 158 10.65 11.36 22.06
N TRP A 159 10.07 10.38 22.75
CA TRP A 159 8.67 10.45 23.21
C TRP A 159 8.50 11.53 24.29
N ARG A 160 9.44 11.63 25.24
CA ARG A 160 9.47 12.70 26.25
C ARG A 160 9.48 14.09 25.60
N ASP A 161 10.38 14.29 24.64
CA ASP A 161 10.53 15.55 23.93
C ASP A 161 9.28 15.87 23.09
N TRP A 162 8.62 14.85 22.53
CA TRP A 162 7.31 15.01 21.88
C TRP A 162 6.23 15.47 22.87
N VAL A 163 6.14 14.88 24.07
CA VAL A 163 5.17 15.31 25.10
C VAL A 163 5.43 16.75 25.52
N LEU A 164 6.69 17.11 25.75
CA LEU A 164 7.09 18.49 26.07
C LEU A 164 6.67 19.46 24.96
N ALA A 165 6.92 19.11 23.70
CA ALA A 165 6.51 19.91 22.56
C ALA A 165 4.98 20.02 22.46
N ALA A 166 4.24 18.94 22.71
CA ALA A 166 2.77 18.94 22.65
C ALA A 166 2.14 19.88 23.69
N TYR A 167 2.64 19.88 24.93
CA TYR A 167 2.22 20.84 25.96
C TYR A 167 2.62 22.27 25.59
N ARG A 168 3.87 22.46 25.15
CA ARG A 168 4.40 23.77 24.74
C ARG A 168 3.51 24.37 23.65
N ASP A 169 3.22 23.59 22.61
CA ASP A 169 2.49 24.08 21.43
C ASP A 169 0.97 23.98 21.59
N ASN A 170 0.49 23.66 22.79
CA ASN A 170 -0.92 23.60 23.17
C ASN A 170 -1.75 22.73 22.21
N VAL A 171 -1.24 21.52 21.94
CA VAL A 171 -1.93 20.55 21.08
C VAL A 171 -3.29 20.20 21.69
N PRO A 172 -4.40 20.23 20.90
CA PRO A 172 -5.71 19.81 21.38
C PRO A 172 -5.70 18.41 22.00
N PHE A 173 -6.40 18.23 23.12
CA PHE A 173 -6.32 16.99 23.90
C PHE A 173 -6.80 15.75 23.14
N ASP A 174 -7.80 15.90 22.27
CA ASP A 174 -8.27 14.84 21.38
C ASP A 174 -7.14 14.33 20.47
N ARG A 175 -6.39 15.25 19.85
CA ARG A 175 -5.23 14.93 19.04
C ARG A 175 -4.09 14.32 19.89
N PHE A 176 -3.81 14.91 21.05
CA PHE A 176 -2.78 14.43 21.98
C PHE A 176 -3.04 12.99 22.47
N ALA A 177 -4.31 12.66 22.77
CA ALA A 177 -4.70 11.32 23.16
C ALA A 177 -4.64 10.35 21.99
N TYR A 178 -5.17 10.74 20.84
CA TYR A 178 -5.25 9.90 19.66
C TYR A 178 -3.88 9.53 19.09
N GLU A 179 -2.96 10.50 18.96
CA GLU A 179 -1.60 10.25 18.48
C GLU A 179 -0.79 9.35 19.43
N GLN A 180 -1.03 9.43 20.75
CA GLN A 180 -0.36 8.55 21.72
C GLN A 180 -0.91 7.11 21.71
N LEU A 181 -2.20 6.92 21.45
CA LEU A 181 -2.80 5.58 21.43
C LEU A 181 -2.58 4.86 20.09
N ALA A 182 -2.60 5.59 18.97
CA ALA A 182 -2.65 5.00 17.63
C ALA A 182 -1.96 5.83 16.54
N GLY A 183 -1.01 6.70 16.88
CA GLY A 183 -0.35 7.58 15.91
C GLY A 183 0.38 6.86 14.78
N ASP A 184 0.93 5.67 15.04
CA ASP A 184 1.57 4.80 14.04
C ASP A 184 0.58 4.09 13.10
N LEU A 185 -0.69 4.00 13.49
CA LEU A 185 -1.76 3.38 12.70
C LEU A 185 -2.46 4.38 11.77
N LEU A 186 -2.01 5.64 11.73
CA LEU A 186 -2.57 6.65 10.83
C LEU A 186 -2.13 6.40 9.38
N PRO A 187 -3.04 6.60 8.40
CA PRO A 187 -2.65 6.69 7.00
C PRO A 187 -1.56 7.74 6.84
N ASP A 188 -0.44 7.36 6.21
CA ASP A 188 0.71 8.23 5.98
C ASP A 188 1.27 8.90 7.25
N ALA A 189 1.24 8.18 8.39
CA ALA A 189 1.69 8.67 9.69
C ALA A 189 3.06 9.37 9.64
N THR A 190 3.13 10.59 10.17
CA THR A 190 4.39 11.34 10.27
C THR A 190 5.33 10.70 11.27
N LEU A 191 6.61 11.10 11.24
CA LEU A 191 7.59 10.59 12.19
C LEU A 191 7.22 10.94 13.63
N GLU A 192 6.71 12.15 13.87
CA GLU A 192 6.27 12.63 15.17
C GLU A 192 5.06 11.83 15.67
N GLN A 193 4.13 11.45 14.80
CA GLN A 193 2.97 10.62 15.18
C GLN A 193 3.38 9.20 15.55
N LYS A 194 4.37 8.63 14.85
CA LYS A 194 4.97 7.34 15.23
C LYS A 194 5.75 7.43 16.56
N ILE A 195 6.41 8.55 16.83
CA ILE A 195 7.07 8.79 18.11
C ILE A 195 6.03 8.91 19.22
N ALA A 196 4.91 9.62 18.98
CA ALA A 196 3.83 9.80 19.95
C ALA A 196 3.25 8.47 20.46
N SER A 197 3.06 7.49 19.56
CA SER A 197 2.53 6.17 19.93
C SER A 197 3.47 5.34 20.82
N GLY A 198 4.70 5.84 21.05
CA GLY A 198 5.62 5.37 22.09
C GLY A 198 5.03 5.35 23.51
N PHE A 199 3.89 6.01 23.76
CA PHE A 199 3.12 5.86 25.01
C PHE A 199 2.87 4.38 25.34
N ASN A 200 2.52 3.57 24.34
CA ASN A 200 2.28 2.12 24.51
C ASN A 200 3.56 1.33 24.85
N ARG A 201 4.74 1.94 24.75
CA ARG A 201 6.05 1.33 25.02
C ARG A 201 6.72 1.85 26.29
N ASN A 202 6.09 2.78 27.01
CA ASN A 202 6.61 3.26 28.29
C ASN A 202 6.48 2.24 29.42
N HIS A 203 5.70 1.16 29.24
CA HIS A 203 5.55 0.11 30.23
C HIS A 203 6.90 -0.47 30.68
N VAL A 204 6.91 -1.04 31.88
CA VAL A 204 8.11 -1.67 32.46
C VAL A 204 8.42 -2.96 31.71
N THR A 205 9.68 -3.19 31.35
CA THR A 205 10.11 -4.31 30.49
C THR A 205 11.17 -5.16 31.18
N THR A 206 11.24 -6.44 30.82
CA THR A 206 12.29 -7.35 31.31
C THR A 206 13.35 -7.63 30.24
N ASP A 207 14.59 -7.76 30.71
CA ASP A 207 15.72 -8.32 29.97
C ASP A 207 16.35 -9.49 30.75
N GLU A 208 15.68 -10.05 31.77
CA GLU A 208 16.26 -11.09 32.63
C GLU A 208 16.45 -12.44 31.90
N GLY A 209 17.61 -13.05 32.11
CA GLY A 209 17.91 -14.39 31.60
C GLY A 209 17.12 -15.44 32.36
N GLY A 210 16.34 -16.25 31.64
CA GLY A 210 15.51 -17.33 32.21
C GLY A 210 14.05 -16.96 32.45
N ALA A 211 13.65 -15.72 32.17
CA ALA A 211 12.24 -15.34 32.08
C ALA A 211 11.56 -16.02 30.87
N ILE A 212 10.23 -16.13 30.91
CA ILE A 212 9.42 -16.75 29.85
C ILE A 212 8.87 -15.64 28.96
N ALA A 213 9.27 -15.62 27.68
CA ALA A 213 8.90 -14.52 26.78
C ALA A 213 7.39 -14.37 26.62
N GLU A 214 6.66 -15.47 26.51
CA GLU A 214 5.21 -15.49 26.35
C GLU A 214 4.49 -14.93 27.57
N GLU A 215 5.03 -15.10 28.77
CA GLU A 215 4.46 -14.53 30.00
C GLU A 215 4.52 -13.00 29.97
N TYR A 216 5.66 -12.44 29.57
CA TYR A 216 5.85 -10.99 29.55
C TYR A 216 5.08 -10.30 28.43
N LEU A 217 4.87 -10.95 27.28
CA LEU A 217 3.94 -10.43 26.27
C LEU A 217 2.53 -10.25 26.85
N VAL A 218 2.09 -11.19 27.70
CA VAL A 218 0.81 -11.07 28.40
C VAL A 218 0.83 -9.92 29.40
N GLU A 219 1.87 -9.80 30.23
CA GLU A 219 1.96 -8.72 31.22
C GLU A 219 2.07 -7.33 30.58
N TYR A 220 2.77 -7.18 29.45
CA TYR A 220 2.86 -5.92 28.71
C TYR A 220 1.50 -5.47 28.16
N ALA A 221 0.73 -6.40 27.61
CA ALA A 221 -0.62 -6.11 27.14
C ALA A 221 -1.58 -5.79 28.31
N VAL A 222 -1.49 -6.52 29.44
CA VAL A 222 -2.23 -6.19 30.68
C VAL A 222 -1.92 -4.78 31.15
N ASP A 223 -0.64 -4.44 31.18
CA ASP A 223 -0.15 -3.15 31.62
C ASP A 223 -0.69 -2.00 30.75
N ARG A 224 -0.76 -2.18 29.43
CA ARG A 224 -1.36 -1.19 28.51
C ARG A 224 -2.85 -1.01 28.73
N VAL A 225 -3.61 -2.09 28.97
CA VAL A 225 -5.03 -2.02 29.31
C VAL A 225 -5.23 -1.21 30.58
N ASN A 226 -4.45 -1.52 31.62
CA ASN A 226 -4.57 -0.87 32.93
C ASN A 226 -4.25 0.62 32.84
N THR A 227 -3.22 1.01 32.11
CA THR A 227 -2.83 2.41 32.01
C THR A 227 -3.70 3.19 31.06
N THR A 228 -4.13 2.60 29.95
CA THR A 228 -5.09 3.27 29.07
C THR A 228 -6.41 3.54 29.80
N SER A 229 -6.92 2.55 30.52
CA SER A 229 -8.16 2.69 31.27
C SER A 229 -8.06 3.70 32.42
N SER A 230 -6.96 3.70 33.17
CA SER A 230 -6.78 4.63 34.27
C SER A 230 -6.53 6.07 33.79
N VAL A 231 -5.65 6.25 32.80
CA VAL A 231 -5.19 7.58 32.34
C VAL A 231 -6.22 8.26 31.45
N PHE A 232 -6.80 7.54 30.48
CA PHE A 232 -7.70 8.15 29.50
C PHE A 232 -9.18 7.99 29.84
N LEU A 233 -9.57 6.84 30.42
CA LEU A 233 -10.99 6.59 30.74
C LEU A 233 -11.35 6.97 32.18
N GLY A 234 -10.36 7.13 33.07
CA GLY A 234 -10.59 7.34 34.50
C GLY A 234 -11.22 6.12 35.18
N LEU A 235 -11.01 4.92 34.64
CA LEU A 235 -11.61 3.66 35.12
C LEU A 235 -10.54 2.70 35.64
N THR A 236 -10.87 1.97 36.70
CA THR A 236 -9.98 0.97 37.31
C THR A 236 -10.20 -0.42 36.72
N MET A 237 -10.05 -0.58 35.40
CA MET A 237 -10.34 -1.86 34.74
C MET A 237 -9.45 -3.01 35.21
N GLY A 238 -8.30 -2.75 35.84
CA GLY A 238 -7.38 -3.80 36.28
C GLY A 238 -7.96 -4.87 37.20
N CYS A 239 -9.00 -4.59 37.99
CA CYS A 239 -9.68 -5.65 38.76
C CYS A 239 -10.41 -6.66 37.85
N ALA A 240 -10.87 -6.20 36.68
CA ALA A 240 -11.59 -7.00 35.70
C ALA A 240 -10.73 -8.10 35.05
N ARG A 241 -9.39 -8.05 35.24
CA ARG A 241 -8.46 -9.10 34.80
C ARG A 241 -8.85 -10.48 35.31
N CYS A 242 -9.21 -10.59 36.59
CA CYS A 242 -9.42 -11.89 37.26
C CYS A 242 -10.90 -12.23 37.51
N HIS A 243 -11.77 -11.21 37.62
CA HIS A 243 -13.20 -11.35 37.87
C HIS A 243 -13.92 -10.07 37.44
N ASP A 244 -15.23 -10.07 37.19
CA ASP A 244 -15.99 -8.84 36.89
C ASP A 244 -15.71 -7.72 37.90
N HIS A 245 -15.62 -6.46 37.43
CA HIS A 245 -15.28 -5.34 38.29
C HIS A 245 -16.28 -5.21 39.46
N LYS A 246 -15.77 -4.94 40.66
CA LYS A 246 -16.56 -5.02 41.91
C LYS A 246 -17.72 -4.01 41.97
N PHE A 247 -17.54 -2.84 41.35
CA PHE A 247 -18.46 -1.71 41.47
C PHE A 247 -18.90 -1.11 40.12
N ASP A 248 -18.11 -1.34 39.07
CA ASP A 248 -18.34 -0.72 37.77
C ASP A 248 -18.91 -1.78 36.83
N PRO A 249 -19.73 -1.38 35.83
CA PRO A 249 -20.35 -2.30 34.88
C PRO A 249 -19.33 -2.76 33.83
N ILE A 250 -18.23 -3.37 34.28
CA ILE A 250 -17.13 -3.84 33.45
C ILE A 250 -16.96 -5.33 33.73
N THR A 251 -17.28 -6.16 32.76
CA THR A 251 -17.11 -7.61 32.87
C THR A 251 -15.66 -8.01 32.59
N GLN A 252 -15.29 -9.22 33.01
CA GLN A 252 -14.03 -9.81 32.61
C GLN A 252 -13.94 -9.97 31.08
N ASP A 253 -15.06 -10.25 30.41
CA ASP A 253 -15.10 -10.31 28.94
C ASP A 253 -14.75 -8.95 28.31
N ASP A 254 -15.28 -7.85 28.85
CA ASP A 254 -14.93 -6.49 28.38
C ASP A 254 -13.44 -6.19 28.56
N TYR A 255 -12.84 -6.63 29.67
CA TYR A 255 -11.40 -6.50 29.90
C TYR A 255 -10.59 -7.23 28.82
N PHE A 256 -10.91 -8.50 28.53
CA PHE A 256 -10.17 -9.28 27.55
C PHE A 256 -10.44 -8.85 26.09
N ARG A 257 -11.61 -8.24 25.81
CA ARG A 257 -11.86 -7.56 24.53
C ARG A 257 -10.94 -6.34 24.36
N LEU A 258 -10.74 -5.54 25.40
CA LEU A 258 -9.80 -4.42 25.34
C LEU A 258 -8.35 -4.90 25.27
N TYR A 259 -8.00 -5.95 26.01
CA TYR A 259 -6.70 -6.62 25.95
C TYR A 259 -6.34 -7.05 24.52
N ALA A 260 -7.30 -7.59 23.75
CA ALA A 260 -7.05 -8.03 22.39
C ALA A 260 -6.51 -6.91 21.47
N TYR A 261 -6.88 -5.64 21.70
CA TYR A 261 -6.32 -4.51 20.95
C TYR A 261 -4.86 -4.21 21.30
N PHE A 262 -4.44 -4.46 22.55
CA PHE A 262 -3.07 -4.20 23.00
C PHE A 262 -2.16 -5.41 22.89
N ASN A 263 -2.72 -6.60 22.67
CA ASN A 263 -2.01 -7.84 22.38
C ASN A 263 -1.86 -8.10 20.88
N SER A 264 -1.68 -7.03 20.09
CA SER A 264 -1.44 -7.09 18.64
C SER A 264 -0.16 -6.35 18.24
N ILE A 265 0.72 -6.06 19.20
CA ILE A 265 1.99 -5.36 18.99
C ILE A 265 3.08 -6.39 18.75
N GLU A 266 3.80 -6.27 17.64
CA GLU A 266 4.97 -7.11 17.34
C GLU A 266 6.18 -6.61 18.14
N GLU A 267 6.37 -7.16 19.34
CA GLU A 267 7.52 -6.89 20.20
C GLU A 267 8.09 -8.19 20.79
N PRO A 268 9.36 -8.22 21.23
CA PRO A 268 9.87 -9.36 21.97
C PRO A 268 9.37 -9.35 23.41
N GLY A 269 9.00 -10.52 23.94
CA GLY A 269 8.71 -10.67 25.37
C GLY A 269 9.95 -10.50 26.26
N LEU A 270 11.11 -10.87 25.73
CA LEU A 270 12.42 -10.71 26.36
C LEU A 270 13.32 -9.85 25.48
N TYR A 271 13.68 -8.67 25.99
CA TYR A 271 14.63 -7.80 25.30
C TYR A 271 16.05 -8.35 25.45
N SER A 272 16.88 -8.23 24.41
CA SER A 272 18.22 -8.82 24.48
C SER A 272 19.11 -8.08 25.48
N GLN A 273 19.95 -8.81 26.20
CA GLN A 273 20.86 -8.24 27.19
C GLN A 273 22.08 -7.62 26.51
N LEU A 274 22.03 -6.31 26.23
CA LEU A 274 23.19 -5.56 25.75
C LEU A 274 23.61 -4.52 26.80
N PRO A 275 24.91 -4.40 27.13
CA PRO A 275 25.40 -3.43 28.11
C PRO A 275 25.26 -1.95 27.71
N ASP A 276 24.74 -1.66 26.52
CA ASP A 276 24.65 -0.31 25.99
C ASP A 276 23.40 0.42 26.50
N ALA A 277 23.61 1.34 27.44
CA ALA A 277 22.56 2.19 27.98
C ALA A 277 21.94 3.16 26.95
N GLN A 278 22.57 3.33 25.78
CA GLN A 278 22.06 4.16 24.68
C GLN A 278 21.26 3.39 23.63
N ARG A 279 20.93 2.13 23.90
CA ARG A 279 20.20 1.31 22.94
C ARG A 279 18.71 1.66 22.84
N ALA A 280 18.22 1.70 21.60
CA ALA A 280 16.79 1.64 21.32
C ALA A 280 16.31 0.18 21.29
N PHE A 281 15.21 -0.10 21.99
CA PHE A 281 14.65 -1.45 22.13
C PHE A 281 13.82 -1.84 20.91
N GLU A 282 13.99 -3.07 20.41
CA GLU A 282 13.29 -3.57 19.24
C GLU A 282 11.77 -3.73 19.49
N PRO A 283 10.91 -3.46 18.50
CA PRO A 283 11.23 -2.76 17.26
C PRO A 283 11.59 -1.30 17.55
N PHE A 284 12.58 -0.75 16.87
CA PHE A 284 12.98 0.65 17.04
C PHE A 284 12.74 1.46 15.77
N LEU A 285 12.58 2.77 15.96
CA LEU A 285 12.45 3.74 14.88
C LEU A 285 13.80 4.39 14.62
N VAL A 286 14.28 4.33 13.38
CA VAL A 286 15.45 5.10 12.96
C VAL A 286 15.01 6.54 12.72
N VAL A 287 15.38 7.42 13.65
CA VAL A 287 15.06 8.85 13.58
C VAL A 287 16.32 9.60 13.09
N PRO A 288 16.27 10.28 11.94
CA PRO A 288 17.40 11.08 11.49
C PRO A 288 17.65 12.22 12.46
N THR A 289 18.92 12.57 12.67
CA THR A 289 19.26 13.82 13.35
C THR A 289 18.75 15.02 12.55
N ARG A 290 18.65 16.19 13.18
CA ARG A 290 18.27 17.42 12.48
C ARG A 290 19.17 17.73 11.28
N GLU A 291 20.46 17.44 11.40
CA GLU A 291 21.45 17.60 10.33
C GLU A 291 21.20 16.62 9.18
N GLN A 292 20.95 15.34 9.51
CA GLN A 292 20.62 14.31 8.50
C GLN A 292 19.30 14.62 7.80
N ALA A 293 18.28 15.09 8.52
CA ALA A 293 16.99 15.48 7.94
C ALA A 293 17.13 16.67 6.99
N ALA A 294 17.92 17.69 7.37
CA ALA A 294 18.20 18.84 6.51
C ALA A 294 18.97 18.44 5.24
N GLU A 295 19.97 17.57 5.38
CA GLU A 295 20.74 17.07 4.24
C GLU A 295 19.86 16.23 3.30
N LYS A 296 19.00 15.36 3.85
CA LYS A 296 18.03 14.60 3.05
C LYS A 296 17.13 15.52 2.24
N ALA A 297 16.56 16.55 2.86
CA ALA A 297 15.69 17.52 2.18
C ALA A 297 16.44 18.29 1.06
N ARG A 298 17.72 18.64 1.27
CA ARG A 298 18.57 19.26 0.25
C ARG A 298 18.74 18.35 -0.96
N VAL A 299 19.13 17.09 -0.73
CA VAL A 299 19.35 16.08 -1.79
C VAL A 299 18.06 15.79 -2.56
N GLU A 300 16.91 15.68 -1.86
CA GLU A 300 15.61 15.48 -2.51
C GLU A 300 15.22 16.66 -3.42
N SER A 301 15.47 17.89 -2.97
CA SER A 301 15.25 19.09 -3.79
C SER A 301 16.13 19.13 -5.02
N GLU A 302 17.41 18.76 -4.90
CA GLU A 302 18.34 18.70 -6.03
C GLU A 302 17.90 17.65 -7.05
N ARG A 303 17.56 16.44 -6.59
CA ARG A 303 17.04 15.38 -7.44
C ARG A 303 15.80 15.82 -8.21
N ALA A 304 14.86 16.51 -7.55
CA ALA A 304 13.65 17.00 -8.21
C ALA A 304 13.97 18.03 -9.31
N SER A 305 14.94 18.91 -9.07
CA SER A 305 15.41 19.89 -10.06
C SER A 305 16.07 19.22 -11.26
N GLU A 306 16.94 18.24 -11.03
CA GLU A 306 17.61 17.50 -12.11
C GLU A 306 16.62 16.68 -12.93
N GLN A 307 15.65 16.02 -12.28
CA GLN A 307 14.60 15.29 -12.99
C GLN A 307 13.78 16.22 -13.90
N ALA A 308 13.39 17.39 -13.40
CA ALA A 308 12.69 18.39 -14.21
C ALA A 308 13.53 18.93 -15.37
N ALA A 309 14.85 18.92 -15.26
CA ALA A 309 15.75 19.28 -16.34
C ALA A 309 15.84 18.17 -17.40
N VAL A 310 15.90 16.91 -16.98
CA VAL A 310 15.88 15.73 -17.87
C VAL A 310 14.56 15.63 -18.65
N ASP A 311 13.43 15.90 -17.99
CA ASP A 311 12.11 15.78 -18.61
C ASP A 311 11.77 16.95 -19.54
N ARG A 312 12.62 17.98 -19.62
CA ARG A 312 12.40 19.14 -20.49
C ARG A 312 12.82 18.78 -21.93
N PRO A 313 11.87 18.73 -22.89
CA PRO A 313 12.22 18.49 -24.29
C PRO A 313 13.14 19.60 -24.80
N ALA A 314 14.20 19.25 -25.53
CA ALA A 314 15.01 20.25 -26.20
C ALA A 314 14.18 20.93 -27.31
N PRO A 315 14.50 22.19 -27.68
CA PRO A 315 13.73 22.94 -28.68
C PRO A 315 13.56 22.23 -30.04
N ASP A 316 14.43 21.26 -30.35
CA ASP A 316 14.44 20.53 -31.61
C ASP A 316 13.96 19.07 -31.48
N ASP A 317 13.61 18.59 -30.29
CA ASP A 317 13.32 17.17 -30.08
C ASP A 317 12.06 16.73 -30.82
N GLU A 318 11.04 17.58 -30.88
CA GLU A 318 9.83 17.31 -31.66
C GLU A 318 10.15 17.18 -33.16
N GLN A 319 11.01 18.06 -33.70
CA GLN A 319 11.43 17.99 -35.10
C GLN A 319 12.34 16.80 -35.40
N LYS A 320 13.20 16.40 -34.44
CA LYS A 320 14.03 15.19 -34.57
C LYS A 320 13.18 13.94 -34.51
N PHE A 321 12.22 13.88 -33.58
CA PHE A 321 11.29 12.77 -33.45
C PHE A 321 10.39 12.64 -34.69
N ALA A 322 9.83 13.75 -35.18
CA ALA A 322 9.03 13.75 -36.41
C ALA A 322 9.83 13.24 -37.62
N ARG A 323 11.07 13.72 -37.80
CA ARG A 323 11.97 13.23 -38.85
C ARG A 323 12.32 11.74 -38.69
N PHE A 324 12.58 11.31 -37.46
CA PHE A 324 12.81 9.90 -37.16
C PHE A 324 11.60 9.04 -37.55
N VAL A 325 10.39 9.42 -37.14
CA VAL A 325 9.16 8.70 -37.47
C VAL A 325 8.90 8.67 -38.98
N GLU A 326 9.16 9.76 -39.70
CA GLU A 326 9.01 9.83 -41.15
C GLU A 326 10.01 8.93 -41.90
N GLN A 327 11.25 8.87 -41.43
CA GLN A 327 12.33 8.11 -42.08
C GLN A 327 12.33 6.63 -41.70
N LEU A 328 11.86 6.29 -40.50
CA LEU A 328 11.94 4.95 -39.93
C LEU A 328 11.34 3.86 -40.84
N PRO A 329 10.15 4.02 -41.46
CA PRO A 329 9.62 3.00 -42.37
C PRO A 329 10.54 2.72 -43.55
N ALA A 330 11.14 3.76 -44.14
CA ALA A 330 12.06 3.60 -45.26
C ALA A 330 13.38 2.95 -44.84
N GLU A 331 13.95 3.36 -43.70
CA GLU A 331 15.18 2.77 -43.15
C GLU A 331 14.99 1.33 -42.68
N ALA A 332 13.81 1.02 -42.12
CA ALA A 332 13.42 -0.33 -41.71
C ALA A 332 13.05 -1.23 -42.91
N GLY A 333 12.91 -0.66 -44.10
CA GLY A 333 12.46 -1.39 -45.29
C GLY A 333 11.01 -1.88 -45.16
N VAL A 334 10.16 -1.14 -44.46
CA VAL A 334 8.73 -1.43 -44.34
C VAL A 334 8.01 -1.05 -45.63
N ALA A 335 7.34 -2.00 -46.25
CA ALA A 335 6.54 -1.79 -47.45
C ALA A 335 5.18 -2.49 -47.33
N TRP A 336 4.10 -1.72 -47.28
CA TRP A 336 2.74 -2.27 -47.25
C TRP A 336 2.34 -2.77 -48.65
N ALA A 337 1.82 -3.99 -48.70
CA ALA A 337 1.31 -4.62 -49.89
C ALA A 337 -0.14 -4.21 -50.15
N GLU A 338 -0.49 -4.03 -51.43
CA GLU A 338 -1.89 -3.91 -51.83
C GLU A 338 -2.57 -5.27 -51.63
N ALA A 339 -3.57 -5.31 -50.74
CA ALA A 339 -4.37 -6.50 -50.44
C ALA A 339 -5.85 -6.21 -50.67
N LYS A 340 -6.55 -7.14 -51.34
CA LYS A 340 -7.98 -7.08 -51.59
C LYS A 340 -8.71 -8.03 -50.68
N LEU A 341 -9.70 -7.53 -49.95
CA LEU A 341 -10.61 -8.34 -49.16
C LEU A 341 -11.49 -9.20 -50.07
N VAL A 342 -11.33 -10.52 -49.99
CA VAL A 342 -12.06 -11.52 -50.78
C VAL A 342 -13.35 -11.91 -50.08
N SER A 343 -13.27 -12.24 -48.79
CA SER A 343 -14.43 -12.61 -47.98
C SER A 343 -14.13 -12.42 -46.49
N ALA A 344 -15.17 -12.29 -45.69
CA ALA A 344 -15.10 -12.38 -44.25
C ALA A 344 -16.27 -13.24 -43.76
N ARG A 345 -16.01 -14.15 -42.83
CA ARG A 345 -17.05 -14.99 -42.21
C ARG A 345 -16.77 -15.23 -40.74
N SER A 346 -17.84 -15.43 -39.97
CA SER A 346 -17.78 -15.93 -38.61
C SER A 346 -18.06 -17.43 -38.59
N ARG A 347 -17.47 -18.15 -37.64
CA ARG A 347 -17.78 -19.56 -37.38
C ARG A 347 -19.06 -19.72 -36.57
N ASP A 348 -19.27 -18.87 -35.56
CA ASP A 348 -20.28 -19.07 -34.52
C ASP A 348 -21.48 -18.11 -34.62
N GLY A 349 -21.56 -17.29 -35.67
CA GLY A 349 -22.80 -16.64 -36.13
C GLY A 349 -22.79 -15.12 -36.25
N ALA A 350 -21.67 -14.44 -35.97
CA ALA A 350 -21.57 -12.99 -36.22
C ALA A 350 -21.65 -12.67 -37.73
N THR A 351 -22.25 -11.54 -38.07
CA THR A 351 -22.31 -11.06 -39.46
C THR A 351 -21.12 -10.16 -39.75
N LEU A 352 -20.20 -10.60 -40.61
CA LEU A 352 -19.01 -9.84 -40.99
C LEU A 352 -19.23 -9.10 -42.32
N THR A 353 -19.27 -7.77 -42.26
CA THR A 353 -19.59 -6.90 -43.41
C THR A 353 -18.35 -6.11 -43.84
N PRO A 354 -17.80 -6.37 -45.04
CA PRO A 354 -16.77 -5.53 -45.66
C PRO A 354 -17.18 -4.06 -45.74
N GLN A 355 -16.25 -3.16 -45.43
CA GLN A 355 -16.43 -1.71 -45.48
C GLN A 355 -15.61 -1.11 -46.64
N SER A 356 -15.94 0.12 -47.04
CA SER A 356 -15.27 0.80 -48.16
C SER A 356 -13.82 1.17 -47.89
N ASP A 357 -13.41 1.24 -46.62
CA ASP A 357 -12.04 1.53 -46.18
C ASP A 357 -11.17 0.27 -46.02
N GLY A 358 -11.67 -0.88 -46.47
CA GLY A 358 -10.99 -2.17 -46.37
C GLY A 358 -11.12 -2.87 -45.01
N SER A 359 -11.83 -2.27 -44.05
CA SER A 359 -12.14 -2.92 -42.77
C SER A 359 -13.32 -3.89 -42.88
N VAL A 360 -13.50 -4.72 -41.86
CA VAL A 360 -14.62 -5.66 -41.71
C VAL A 360 -15.35 -5.30 -40.41
N LEU A 361 -16.63 -4.98 -40.52
CA LEU A 361 -17.51 -4.68 -39.39
C LEU A 361 -18.30 -5.94 -38.98
N ALA A 362 -18.15 -6.36 -37.74
CA ALA A 362 -18.92 -7.44 -37.13
C ALA A 362 -20.21 -6.91 -36.50
N SER A 363 -21.33 -7.53 -36.83
CA SER A 363 -22.68 -7.14 -36.39
C SER A 363 -23.56 -8.38 -36.16
N GLY A 364 -24.83 -8.19 -35.80
CA GLY A 364 -25.75 -9.31 -35.54
C GLY A 364 -25.40 -10.07 -34.26
N ALA A 365 -25.45 -11.40 -34.31
CA ALA A 365 -25.17 -12.23 -33.13
C ALA A 365 -23.77 -11.96 -32.56
N ASN A 366 -23.65 -11.92 -31.23
CA ASN A 366 -22.38 -11.84 -30.52
C ASN A 366 -22.23 -13.11 -29.66
N PRO A 367 -21.72 -14.21 -30.25
CA PRO A 367 -21.54 -15.48 -29.55
C PRO A 367 -20.60 -15.34 -28.35
N GLU A 368 -20.71 -16.24 -27.37
CA GLU A 368 -19.77 -16.25 -26.23
C GLU A 368 -18.34 -16.50 -26.69
N ARG A 369 -18.18 -17.33 -27.72
CA ARG A 369 -16.92 -17.63 -28.41
C ARG A 369 -17.14 -17.60 -29.91
N ASP A 370 -16.18 -17.09 -30.66
CA ASP A 370 -16.29 -16.99 -32.12
C ASP A 370 -14.91 -17.06 -32.78
N GLU A 371 -14.90 -17.33 -34.08
CA GLU A 371 -13.74 -17.22 -34.95
C GLU A 371 -14.12 -16.39 -36.17
N HIS A 372 -13.44 -15.25 -36.34
CA HIS A 372 -13.58 -14.43 -37.53
C HIS A 372 -12.49 -14.83 -38.54
N VAL A 373 -12.91 -15.32 -39.70
CA VAL A 373 -12.01 -15.63 -40.82
C VAL A 373 -12.09 -14.53 -41.86
N VAL A 374 -10.99 -13.82 -42.05
CA VAL A 374 -10.83 -12.79 -43.08
C VAL A 374 -9.91 -13.31 -44.16
N VAL A 375 -10.39 -13.33 -45.40
CA VAL A 375 -9.65 -13.80 -46.57
C VAL A 375 -9.20 -12.61 -47.39
N LEU A 376 -7.89 -12.46 -47.57
CA LEU A 376 -7.27 -11.42 -48.39
C LEU A 376 -6.59 -12.04 -49.62
N SER A 377 -6.49 -11.29 -50.70
CA SER A 377 -5.67 -11.65 -51.87
C SER A 377 -4.69 -10.53 -52.20
N THR A 378 -3.47 -10.88 -52.59
CA THR A 378 -2.43 -9.92 -52.95
C THR A 378 -1.50 -10.49 -54.03
N GLN A 379 -0.89 -9.61 -54.81
CA GLN A 379 0.17 -9.95 -55.77
C GLN A 379 1.57 -9.88 -55.14
N ALA A 380 1.68 -9.39 -53.90
CA ALA A 380 2.95 -9.26 -53.23
C ALA A 380 3.57 -10.63 -52.92
N THR A 381 4.89 -10.67 -53.07
CA THR A 381 5.79 -11.72 -52.62
C THR A 381 6.69 -11.13 -51.53
N ASP A 382 7.29 -11.94 -50.67
CA ASP A 382 8.17 -11.47 -49.58
C ASP A 382 7.43 -10.75 -48.42
N LEU A 383 6.20 -11.18 -48.14
CA LEU A 383 5.44 -10.71 -47.00
C LEU A 383 6.04 -11.24 -45.71
N ARG A 384 6.02 -10.43 -44.66
CA ARG A 384 6.49 -10.85 -43.33
C ARG A 384 5.74 -10.20 -42.17
N MET A 385 5.08 -9.07 -42.41
CA MET A 385 4.30 -8.34 -41.43
C MET A 385 2.80 -8.48 -41.68
N ILE A 386 2.05 -8.63 -40.61
CA ILE A 386 0.59 -8.50 -40.58
C ILE A 386 0.25 -7.46 -39.52
N CYS A 387 -0.42 -6.38 -39.93
CA CYS A 387 -0.96 -5.37 -39.03
C CYS A 387 -2.45 -5.63 -38.84
N LEU A 388 -2.86 -5.81 -37.60
CA LEU A 388 -4.24 -5.87 -37.16
C LEU A 388 -4.58 -4.55 -36.49
N GLU A 389 -5.51 -3.82 -37.09
CA GLU A 389 -6.09 -2.62 -36.49
C GLU A 389 -7.49 -2.96 -36.00
N ALA A 390 -7.76 -2.77 -34.71
CA ALA A 390 -9.11 -2.76 -34.17
C ALA A 390 -9.60 -1.31 -34.12
N LEU A 391 -10.65 -1.03 -34.88
CA LEU A 391 -11.19 0.30 -35.09
C LEU A 391 -12.44 0.49 -34.22
N GLY A 392 -12.59 1.66 -33.62
CA GLY A 392 -13.83 2.04 -32.95
C GLY A 392 -14.95 2.22 -33.95
N ASP A 393 -16.18 1.92 -33.54
CA ASP A 393 -17.38 2.15 -34.36
C ASP A 393 -18.55 2.59 -33.46
N PRO A 394 -19.34 3.61 -33.85
CA PRO A 394 -20.46 4.10 -33.05
C PRO A 394 -21.51 3.04 -32.68
N SER A 395 -21.54 1.91 -33.38
CA SER A 395 -22.43 0.79 -33.08
C SER A 395 -22.04 -0.03 -31.84
N PHE A 396 -20.84 0.17 -31.28
CA PHE A 396 -20.36 -0.51 -30.07
C PHE A 396 -20.43 0.38 -28.83
N PHE A 397 -20.28 -0.23 -27.64
CA PHE A 397 -20.31 0.48 -26.36
C PHE A 397 -19.38 1.70 -26.41
N GLU A 398 -19.93 2.90 -26.26
CA GLU A 398 -19.21 4.19 -26.35
C GLU A 398 -18.26 4.34 -27.56
N GLY A 399 -18.55 3.70 -28.69
CA GLY A 399 -17.67 3.77 -29.86
C GLY A 399 -16.35 3.00 -29.73
N ARG A 400 -16.22 2.09 -28.75
CA ARG A 400 -15.00 1.31 -28.49
C ARG A 400 -14.79 0.20 -29.55
N VAL A 401 -13.65 -0.48 -29.45
CA VAL A 401 -13.21 -1.48 -30.44
C VAL A 401 -13.83 -2.87 -30.26
N GLY A 402 -14.35 -3.18 -29.06
CA GLY A 402 -14.88 -4.49 -28.70
C GLY A 402 -16.41 -4.55 -28.69
N ARG A 403 -16.95 -5.76 -28.90
CA ARG A 403 -18.40 -6.02 -28.94
C ARG A 403 -19.02 -6.36 -27.58
N ALA A 404 -18.20 -6.52 -26.54
CA ALA A 404 -18.67 -6.76 -25.19
C ALA A 404 -19.38 -5.51 -24.62
N ASP A 405 -20.20 -5.69 -23.57
CA ASP A 405 -20.99 -4.61 -22.98
C ASP A 405 -20.15 -3.51 -22.31
N ASN A 406 -18.85 -3.75 -22.10
CA ASN A 406 -17.87 -2.78 -21.60
C ASN A 406 -16.95 -2.24 -22.71
N GLY A 407 -17.18 -2.61 -23.97
CA GLY A 407 -16.38 -2.20 -25.12
C GLY A 407 -15.00 -2.87 -25.25
N ASN A 408 -14.66 -3.83 -24.38
CA ASN A 408 -13.38 -4.55 -24.41
C ASN A 408 -13.38 -5.74 -25.38
N ALA A 409 -12.20 -6.20 -25.77
CA ALA A 409 -12.01 -7.37 -26.63
C ALA A 409 -10.75 -8.14 -26.22
N VAL A 410 -10.76 -9.45 -26.48
CA VAL A 410 -9.65 -10.36 -26.19
C VAL A 410 -9.39 -11.28 -27.38
N LEU A 411 -8.25 -11.10 -28.07
CA LEU A 411 -7.83 -11.99 -29.14
C LEU A 411 -7.08 -13.19 -28.56
N SER A 412 -7.74 -14.35 -28.51
CA SER A 412 -7.17 -15.58 -27.96
C SER A 412 -6.12 -16.21 -28.86
N ARG A 413 -6.34 -16.15 -30.18
CA ARG A 413 -5.39 -16.72 -31.15
C ARG A 413 -5.48 -16.06 -32.51
N ILE A 414 -4.34 -15.85 -33.16
CA ILE A 414 -4.26 -15.52 -34.57
C ILE A 414 -3.59 -16.65 -35.35
N GLU A 415 -4.21 -17.09 -36.44
CA GLU A 415 -3.62 -18.07 -37.35
C GLU A 415 -3.70 -17.58 -38.79
N ILE A 416 -2.68 -17.89 -39.57
CA ILE A 416 -2.57 -17.41 -40.95
C ILE A 416 -2.18 -18.59 -41.83
N ASP A 417 -3.01 -18.90 -42.81
CA ASP A 417 -2.64 -19.81 -43.89
C ASP A 417 -2.53 -19.05 -45.20
N ALA A 418 -1.44 -19.26 -45.93
CA ALA A 418 -1.20 -18.67 -47.24
C ALA A 418 -1.32 -19.76 -48.31
N ARG A 419 -2.02 -19.48 -49.42
CA ARG A 419 -2.10 -20.38 -50.58
C ARG A 419 -1.88 -19.64 -51.91
N PRO A 420 -1.34 -20.30 -52.94
CA PRO A 420 -1.24 -19.71 -54.28
C PRO A 420 -2.62 -19.43 -54.89
N LEU A 421 -2.80 -18.28 -55.56
CA LEU A 421 -4.08 -17.93 -56.24
C LEU A 421 -4.40 -18.84 -57.44
N ASN A 422 -3.38 -19.41 -58.08
CA ASN A 422 -3.51 -20.34 -59.21
C ASN A 422 -3.86 -21.79 -58.79
N GLY A 423 -4.12 -22.02 -57.50
CA GLY A 423 -4.42 -23.33 -56.94
C GLY A 423 -3.18 -24.02 -56.37
N GLY A 424 -3.30 -24.59 -55.17
CA GLY A 424 -2.22 -25.24 -54.44
C GLY A 424 -2.60 -25.52 -52.99
N ALA A 425 -1.75 -26.27 -52.27
CA ALA A 425 -1.94 -26.51 -50.85
C ALA A 425 -1.68 -25.23 -50.04
N ALA A 426 -2.48 -25.02 -49.00
CA ALA A 426 -2.25 -23.94 -48.05
C ALA A 426 -1.05 -24.26 -47.15
N GLN A 427 -0.23 -23.25 -46.87
CA GLN A 427 0.90 -23.31 -45.97
C GLN A 427 0.63 -22.46 -44.73
N ARG A 428 0.85 -23.03 -43.55
CA ARG A 428 0.76 -22.30 -42.29
C ARG A 428 1.93 -21.30 -42.22
N VAL A 429 1.63 -20.03 -41.98
CA VAL A 429 2.64 -19.02 -41.67
C VAL A 429 2.93 -19.10 -40.17
N GLU A 430 4.17 -19.45 -39.83
CA GLU A 430 4.64 -19.48 -38.44
C GLU A 430 4.97 -18.06 -37.98
N LEU A 431 4.34 -17.60 -36.89
CA LEU A 431 4.63 -16.31 -36.29
C LEU A 431 5.76 -16.42 -35.26
N ALA A 432 6.61 -15.41 -35.19
CA ALA A 432 7.80 -15.42 -34.32
C ALA A 432 7.90 -14.21 -33.39
N TRP A 433 7.16 -13.14 -33.67
CA TRP A 433 7.21 -11.91 -32.89
C TRP A 433 5.92 -11.12 -33.03
N ALA A 434 5.50 -10.43 -31.97
CA ALA A 434 4.35 -9.55 -32.00
C ALA A 434 4.54 -8.34 -31.08
N TRP A 435 3.87 -7.25 -31.41
CA TRP A 435 3.81 -6.05 -30.57
C TRP A 435 2.43 -5.43 -30.68
N ALA A 436 1.97 -4.83 -29.59
CA ALA A 436 0.72 -4.09 -29.53
C ALA A 436 0.95 -2.73 -28.88
N ASP A 437 0.16 -1.74 -29.30
CA ASP A 437 0.17 -0.40 -28.72
C ASP A 437 -0.34 -0.38 -27.27
N VAL A 438 -1.34 -1.20 -26.96
CA VAL A 438 -1.94 -1.33 -25.63
C VAL A 438 -2.11 -2.80 -25.25
N GLU A 439 -1.65 -3.16 -24.07
CA GLU A 439 -1.82 -4.48 -23.46
C GLU A 439 -2.34 -4.31 -22.04
N GLN A 440 -3.45 -4.98 -21.70
CA GLN A 440 -4.10 -4.84 -20.41
C GLN A 440 -3.21 -5.36 -19.26
N ALA A 441 -2.98 -4.54 -18.23
CA ALA A 441 -1.98 -4.82 -17.20
C ALA A 441 -2.43 -5.79 -16.08
N ASN A 442 -3.74 -5.98 -15.86
CA ASN A 442 -4.27 -6.73 -14.71
C ASN A 442 -4.40 -8.25 -14.97
N GLY A 443 -3.45 -8.83 -15.70
CA GLY A 443 -3.42 -10.27 -16.00
C GLY A 443 -2.44 -10.60 -17.12
N ASP A 444 -2.39 -11.88 -17.49
CA ASP A 444 -1.56 -12.33 -18.60
C ASP A 444 -2.24 -12.06 -19.96
N PHE A 445 -2.23 -10.79 -20.37
CA PHE A 445 -2.92 -10.30 -21.58
C PHE A 445 -1.98 -9.77 -22.67
N ARG A 446 -0.74 -10.24 -22.68
CA ARG A 446 0.28 -9.85 -23.66
C ARG A 446 -0.10 -10.31 -25.07
N VAL A 447 0.26 -9.53 -26.09
CA VAL A 447 -0.09 -9.82 -27.50
C VAL A 447 0.48 -11.16 -27.98
N VAL A 448 1.65 -11.54 -27.47
CA VAL A 448 2.33 -12.81 -27.77
C VAL A 448 1.54 -14.03 -27.31
N ASN A 449 0.58 -13.87 -26.39
CA ASN A 449 -0.30 -14.96 -25.97
C ASN A 449 -1.24 -15.41 -27.10
N ALA A 450 -1.44 -14.58 -28.13
CA ALA A 450 -2.23 -14.92 -29.30
C ALA A 450 -1.54 -15.95 -30.25
N PHE A 451 -0.31 -16.39 -29.96
CA PHE A 451 0.37 -17.42 -30.76
C PHE A 451 -0.11 -18.84 -30.44
N ASP A 452 -0.13 -19.20 -29.15
CA ASP A 452 -0.22 -20.60 -28.74
C ASP A 452 -1.66 -21.11 -28.67
N GLY A 453 -2.61 -20.21 -28.38
CA GLY A 453 -4.01 -20.59 -28.10
C GLY A 453 -4.16 -21.47 -26.85
N GLU A 454 -3.15 -21.51 -25.97
CA GLU A 454 -3.18 -22.30 -24.75
C GLU A 454 -3.99 -21.61 -23.64
N GLY A 455 -5.21 -22.12 -23.44
CA GLY A 455 -6.14 -21.65 -22.42
C GLY A 455 -6.91 -20.40 -22.85
N SER A 456 -7.63 -19.81 -21.90
CA SER A 456 -8.45 -18.61 -22.09
C SER A 456 -7.65 -17.30 -22.14
N ARG A 457 -6.32 -17.40 -22.30
CA ARG A 457 -5.35 -16.29 -22.28
C ARG A 457 -5.12 -15.81 -23.71
N GLY A 458 -5.01 -14.50 -23.88
CA GLY A 458 -4.91 -13.86 -25.20
C GLY A 458 -4.58 -12.39 -25.05
N TRP A 459 -4.52 -11.65 -26.16
CA TRP A 459 -4.32 -10.21 -26.12
C TRP A 459 -5.59 -9.48 -25.70
N ALA A 460 -5.65 -8.95 -24.48
CA ALA A 460 -6.72 -8.05 -24.06
C ALA A 460 -6.31 -6.60 -24.28
N VAL A 461 -7.21 -5.83 -24.88
CA VAL A 461 -6.87 -4.50 -25.42
C VAL A 461 -7.20 -3.34 -24.48
N ASP A 462 -7.65 -3.61 -23.26
CA ASP A 462 -7.94 -2.59 -22.25
C ASP A 462 -8.89 -1.45 -22.71
N ALA A 463 -9.81 -1.74 -23.64
CA ALA A 463 -10.67 -0.70 -24.22
C ALA A 463 -11.76 -0.17 -23.28
N HIS A 464 -11.99 -0.88 -22.17
CA HIS A 464 -12.88 -0.43 -21.10
C HIS A 464 -12.27 0.71 -20.27
N ASN A 465 -10.93 0.77 -20.15
CA ASN A 465 -10.23 1.86 -19.44
C ASN A 465 -9.73 2.94 -20.40
N GLN A 466 -9.26 2.55 -21.60
CA GLN A 466 -8.61 3.47 -22.53
C GLN A 466 -9.40 3.59 -23.84
N PRO A 467 -9.88 4.78 -24.24
CA PRO A 467 -10.58 4.97 -25.52
C PRO A 467 -9.61 4.88 -26.71
N GLY A 468 -10.15 4.90 -27.94
CA GLY A 468 -9.36 4.88 -29.18
C GLY A 468 -9.23 3.51 -29.83
N GLY A 469 -8.61 3.49 -31.02
CA GLY A 469 -8.30 2.27 -31.76
C GLY A 469 -7.19 1.44 -31.09
N ARG A 470 -6.90 0.28 -31.67
CA ARG A 470 -5.79 -0.60 -31.25
C ARG A 470 -5.03 -1.10 -32.45
N VAL A 471 -3.73 -1.30 -32.27
CA VAL A 471 -2.85 -1.82 -33.31
C VAL A 471 -2.02 -2.95 -32.75
N ALA A 472 -2.02 -4.09 -33.44
CA ALA A 472 -1.06 -5.15 -33.23
C ALA A 472 -0.31 -5.48 -34.52
N LEU A 473 1.00 -5.63 -34.41
CA LEU A 473 1.89 -6.10 -35.46
C LEU A 473 2.28 -7.54 -35.16
N PHE A 474 2.17 -8.41 -36.16
CA PHE A 474 2.62 -9.80 -36.11
C PHE A 474 3.66 -10.02 -37.20
N LEU A 475 4.76 -10.67 -36.82
CA LEU A 475 5.86 -10.97 -37.73
C LEU A 475 5.94 -12.49 -37.95
N ALA A 476 5.98 -12.89 -39.23
CA ALA A 476 6.29 -14.24 -39.62
C ALA A 476 7.77 -14.57 -39.38
N ARG A 477 8.04 -15.81 -38.95
CA ARG A 477 9.38 -16.34 -38.75
C ARG A 477 10.22 -16.20 -40.02
N GLU A 478 9.66 -16.61 -41.15
CA GLU A 478 10.25 -16.50 -42.47
C GLU A 478 9.35 -15.67 -43.41
N PRO A 479 9.91 -14.99 -44.43
CA PRO A 479 9.11 -14.35 -45.46
C PRO A 479 8.25 -15.36 -46.22
N PHE A 480 7.06 -14.94 -46.66
CA PHE A 480 6.08 -15.78 -47.34
C PHE A 480 5.42 -15.07 -48.53
N GLY A 481 4.66 -15.84 -49.33
CA GLY A 481 3.96 -15.36 -50.52
C GLY A 481 4.41 -16.10 -51.78
N PHE A 482 3.51 -16.20 -52.76
CA PHE A 482 3.69 -17.01 -53.96
C PHE A 482 3.78 -16.17 -55.22
N PRO A 483 4.70 -16.50 -56.15
CA PRO A 483 4.66 -15.97 -57.51
C PRO A 483 3.31 -16.25 -58.18
N GLY A 484 2.70 -15.24 -58.80
CA GLY A 484 1.34 -15.32 -59.35
C GLY A 484 0.24 -14.99 -58.35
N GLY A 485 0.61 -14.59 -57.13
CA GLY A 485 -0.25 -14.04 -56.10
C GLY A 485 -0.67 -15.04 -55.03
N THR A 486 -1.01 -14.48 -53.87
CA THR A 486 -1.28 -15.21 -52.62
C THR A 486 -2.68 -14.90 -52.13
N GLU A 487 -3.43 -15.92 -51.74
CA GLU A 487 -4.60 -15.77 -50.89
C GLU A 487 -4.22 -16.12 -49.44
N LEU A 488 -4.55 -15.23 -48.51
CA LEU A 488 -4.33 -15.42 -47.09
C LEU A 488 -5.66 -15.61 -46.38
N SER A 489 -5.78 -16.68 -45.60
CA SER A 489 -6.87 -16.88 -44.64
C SER A 489 -6.36 -16.54 -43.24
N ILE A 490 -6.77 -15.39 -42.71
CA ILE A 490 -6.41 -14.92 -41.37
C ILE A 490 -7.58 -15.23 -40.43
N ARG A 491 -7.34 -16.09 -39.45
CA ARG A 491 -8.32 -16.47 -38.41
C ARG A 491 -8.03 -15.73 -37.12
N LEU A 492 -9.00 -14.98 -36.64
CA LEU A 492 -9.00 -14.30 -35.35
C LEU A 492 -9.94 -15.07 -34.42
N ASN A 493 -9.38 -15.75 -33.42
CA ASN A 493 -10.15 -16.56 -32.47
C ASN A 493 -10.42 -15.78 -31.18
N TYR A 494 -11.65 -15.90 -30.68
CA TYR A 494 -12.14 -15.28 -29.46
C TYR A 494 -12.66 -16.37 -28.52
N ASP A 495 -11.74 -17.09 -27.87
CA ASP A 495 -12.02 -18.23 -26.97
C ASP A 495 -11.68 -17.90 -25.51
N SER A 496 -11.67 -16.62 -25.15
CA SER A 496 -11.33 -16.16 -23.80
C SER A 496 -12.36 -16.61 -22.76
N VAL A 497 -12.00 -16.53 -21.47
CA VAL A 497 -12.94 -16.78 -20.36
C VAL A 497 -14.04 -15.71 -20.29
N TYR A 498 -13.80 -14.56 -20.90
CA TYR A 498 -14.76 -13.47 -20.96
C TYR A 498 -15.62 -13.64 -22.20
N ALA A 499 -16.88 -14.03 -21.97
CA ALA A 499 -17.84 -14.21 -23.04
C ALA A 499 -17.97 -12.93 -23.89
N ARG A 500 -18.16 -13.08 -25.20
CA ARG A 500 -18.53 -12.00 -26.13
C ARG A 500 -17.47 -10.90 -26.33
N HIS A 501 -16.23 -11.14 -25.90
CA HIS A 501 -15.10 -10.22 -26.06
C HIS A 501 -14.44 -10.34 -27.45
N SER A 502 -15.24 -10.22 -28.51
CA SER A 502 -14.75 -10.18 -29.90
C SER A 502 -14.49 -8.75 -30.38
N PHE A 503 -13.58 -8.58 -31.34
CA PHE A 503 -13.39 -7.28 -31.99
C PHE A 503 -14.63 -6.92 -32.82
N GLY A 504 -14.99 -5.64 -32.79
CA GLY A 504 -16.14 -5.09 -33.48
C GLY A 504 -15.84 -4.72 -34.93
N ARG A 505 -14.75 -3.99 -35.19
CA ARG A 505 -14.34 -3.62 -36.54
C ARG A 505 -12.84 -3.80 -36.67
N VAL A 506 -12.41 -4.56 -37.68
CA VAL A 506 -10.98 -4.85 -37.88
C VAL A 506 -10.52 -4.52 -39.27
N ARG A 507 -9.29 -4.03 -39.42
CA ARG A 507 -8.59 -3.91 -40.70
C ARG A 507 -7.29 -4.71 -40.61
N LEU A 508 -7.00 -5.45 -41.68
CA LEU A 508 -5.81 -6.29 -41.79
C LEU A 508 -4.97 -5.79 -42.96
N SER A 509 -3.74 -5.38 -42.66
CA SER A 509 -2.77 -4.90 -43.65
C SER A 509 -1.58 -5.85 -43.71
N LEU A 510 -1.06 -6.10 -44.91
CA LEU A 510 0.07 -7.00 -45.15
C LEU A 510 1.29 -6.18 -45.54
N GLY A 511 2.47 -6.54 -45.05
CA GLY A 511 3.69 -5.80 -45.37
C GLY A 511 4.94 -6.66 -45.42
N ALA A 512 5.98 -6.11 -46.02
CA ALA A 512 7.36 -6.58 -45.92
C ALA A 512 8.12 -5.72 -44.90
N ILE A 513 9.22 -6.26 -44.38
CA ILE A 513 10.19 -5.54 -43.55
C ILE A 513 11.59 -6.00 -43.91
N GLY A 514 12.52 -5.05 -44.05
CA GLY A 514 13.92 -5.33 -44.38
C GLY A 514 14.70 -5.87 -43.17
N ALA A 515 15.90 -6.40 -43.44
CA ALA A 515 16.79 -6.91 -42.39
C ALA A 515 17.10 -5.86 -41.32
N ARG A 516 17.34 -4.60 -41.73
CA ARG A 516 17.57 -3.50 -40.80
C ARG A 516 16.36 -3.22 -39.91
N GLY A 517 15.14 -3.31 -40.46
CA GLY A 517 13.92 -3.16 -39.68
C GLY A 517 13.80 -4.24 -38.59
N LEU A 518 14.12 -5.49 -38.92
CA LEU A 518 14.11 -6.58 -37.93
C LEU A 518 15.10 -6.35 -36.78
N GLU A 519 16.27 -5.77 -37.06
CA GLU A 519 17.25 -5.40 -36.02
C GLU A 519 16.73 -4.28 -35.10
N LEU A 520 15.98 -3.33 -35.65
CA LEU A 520 15.43 -2.17 -34.92
C LEU A 520 14.24 -2.53 -34.03
N LEU A 521 13.48 -3.58 -34.36
CA LEU A 521 12.35 -4.04 -33.56
C LEU A 521 12.83 -4.51 -32.17
N PRO A 522 12.12 -4.19 -31.07
CA PRO A 522 12.47 -4.67 -29.73
C PRO A 522 12.18 -6.17 -29.60
N VAL A 523 12.58 -6.78 -28.48
CA VAL A 523 12.04 -8.10 -28.11
C VAL A 523 10.62 -7.93 -27.55
N ALA A 524 9.76 -8.91 -27.80
CA ALA A 524 8.47 -9.01 -27.14
C ALA A 524 8.55 -10.01 -25.97
N ARG A 525 7.70 -9.84 -24.97
CA ARG A 525 7.73 -10.64 -23.74
C ARG A 525 6.33 -11.07 -23.31
N SER A 526 6.21 -12.28 -22.77
CA SER A 526 5.03 -12.71 -22.01
C SER A 526 4.98 -12.05 -20.64
N GLY A 527 3.95 -12.34 -19.85
CA GLY A 527 3.99 -12.07 -18.40
C GLY A 527 5.03 -12.95 -17.69
N TRP A 528 5.33 -12.59 -16.45
CA TRP A 528 6.19 -13.37 -15.56
C TRP A 528 5.41 -14.52 -14.93
N TYR A 529 6.10 -15.64 -14.78
CA TYR A 529 5.58 -16.86 -14.19
C TYR A 529 6.48 -17.32 -13.04
N LEU A 530 5.89 -17.92 -12.02
CA LEU A 530 6.56 -18.50 -10.87
C LEU A 530 6.27 -20.01 -10.80
N VAL A 531 7.29 -20.81 -10.49
CA VAL A 531 7.14 -22.19 -10.01
C VAL A 531 8.03 -22.44 -8.81
N GLY A 532 7.46 -23.07 -7.78
CA GLY A 532 8.09 -23.26 -6.47
C GLY A 532 7.14 -22.81 -5.34
N PRO A 533 7.66 -22.59 -4.13
CA PRO A 533 9.04 -22.85 -3.73
C PRO A 533 9.34 -24.36 -3.70
N PHE A 534 10.61 -24.72 -3.93
CA PHE A 534 11.15 -26.06 -3.74
C PHE A 534 12.01 -26.08 -2.47
N PRO A 535 11.53 -26.65 -1.36
CA PRO A 535 12.26 -26.64 -0.09
C PRO A 535 13.60 -27.36 -0.18
N ALA A 536 14.61 -26.83 0.51
CA ALA A 536 15.94 -27.43 0.61
C ALA A 536 16.44 -27.43 2.06
N ALA A 537 17.36 -28.34 2.38
CA ALA A 537 17.89 -28.47 3.74
C ALA A 537 18.92 -27.38 4.13
N SER A 538 19.56 -26.76 3.13
CA SER A 538 20.54 -25.68 3.30
C SER A 538 20.65 -24.87 2.01
N SER A 539 21.19 -23.64 2.08
CA SER A 539 21.39 -22.79 0.89
C SER A 539 22.35 -23.43 -0.13
N GLN A 540 23.34 -24.20 0.33
CA GLN A 540 24.23 -24.95 -0.57
C GLN A 540 23.47 -26.06 -1.31
N ALA A 541 22.62 -26.80 -0.58
CA ALA A 541 21.79 -27.85 -1.18
C ALA A 541 20.77 -27.25 -2.16
N ALA A 542 20.23 -26.06 -1.87
CA ALA A 542 19.35 -25.32 -2.77
C ALA A 542 20.08 -24.93 -4.06
N TRP A 543 21.30 -24.39 -3.95
CA TRP A 543 22.10 -23.93 -5.09
C TRP A 543 22.46 -25.06 -6.08
N GLU A 544 22.78 -26.25 -5.56
CA GLU A 544 23.15 -27.42 -6.36
C GLU A 544 21.94 -28.22 -6.87
N ALA A 545 20.73 -27.90 -6.40
CA ALA A 545 19.53 -28.63 -6.77
C ALA A 545 19.11 -28.38 -8.23
N HIS A 546 18.48 -29.40 -8.80
CA HIS A 546 17.89 -29.39 -10.12
C HIS A 546 16.46 -29.93 -10.02
N HIS A 547 15.46 -29.10 -10.29
CA HIS A 547 14.05 -29.44 -10.15
C HIS A 547 13.34 -29.63 -11.50
N GLY A 548 14.02 -29.32 -12.61
CA GLY A 548 13.52 -29.52 -13.96
C GLY A 548 13.04 -28.27 -14.71
N PRO A 549 12.53 -27.18 -14.09
CA PRO A 549 12.18 -25.97 -14.84
C PRO A 549 13.37 -25.39 -15.64
N GLU A 550 14.60 -25.55 -15.16
CA GLU A 550 15.83 -25.12 -15.82
C GLU A 550 16.18 -25.88 -17.11
N GLU A 551 15.59 -27.06 -17.33
CA GLU A 551 15.88 -27.91 -18.51
C GLU A 551 14.92 -27.62 -19.69
N GLY A 552 13.85 -26.86 -19.46
CA GLY A 552 12.82 -26.59 -20.45
C GLY A 552 13.24 -25.54 -21.49
N ALA A 553 13.05 -25.85 -22.78
CA ALA A 553 13.32 -24.90 -23.87
C ALA A 553 12.26 -23.79 -23.97
N LEU A 554 11.02 -24.08 -23.54
CA LEU A 554 9.85 -23.21 -23.56
C LEU A 554 9.07 -23.49 -22.26
N LEU A 555 8.72 -22.48 -21.46
CA LEU A 555 8.09 -22.64 -20.14
C LEU A 555 6.93 -23.65 -20.17
N GLU A 556 7.17 -24.90 -19.77
CA GLU A 556 6.21 -26.00 -19.88
C GLU A 556 5.09 -25.89 -18.83
N ARG A 557 4.11 -25.00 -19.06
CA ARG A 557 3.11 -24.62 -18.04
C ARG A 557 2.20 -25.75 -17.56
N ALA A 558 2.02 -26.80 -18.36
CA ALA A 558 1.22 -27.96 -17.99
C ALA A 558 2.02 -29.05 -17.26
N ARG A 559 3.35 -28.92 -17.18
CA ARG A 559 4.22 -29.89 -16.52
C ARG A 559 4.25 -29.61 -15.03
N ASN A 560 4.07 -30.66 -14.25
CA ASN A 560 4.30 -30.64 -12.81
C ASN A 560 5.75 -31.04 -12.50
N PHE A 561 6.45 -30.20 -11.74
CA PHE A 561 7.87 -30.34 -11.44
C PHE A 561 8.17 -30.95 -10.06
N GLY A 562 7.16 -31.32 -9.27
CA GLY A 562 7.42 -31.97 -7.97
C GLY A 562 6.22 -32.66 -7.34
N SER A 563 6.28 -32.89 -6.03
CA SER A 563 5.33 -33.72 -5.28
C SER A 563 3.98 -33.04 -4.97
N GLY A 564 3.84 -31.74 -5.28
CA GLY A 564 2.58 -30.96 -5.22
C GLY A 564 2.14 -30.49 -6.61
N ASN A 565 1.23 -29.51 -6.71
CA ASN A 565 0.83 -28.90 -8.00
C ASN A 565 1.84 -27.80 -8.44
N GLN A 566 3.13 -28.14 -8.47
CA GLN A 566 4.23 -27.21 -8.77
C GLN A 566 4.36 -27.06 -10.28
N MET A 567 3.46 -26.26 -10.84
CA MET A 567 3.42 -25.88 -12.25
C MET A 567 3.69 -24.38 -12.38
N TRP A 568 4.11 -23.91 -13.56
CA TRP A 568 4.25 -22.49 -13.83
C TRP A 568 2.90 -21.77 -13.68
N THR A 569 2.86 -20.78 -12.80
CA THR A 569 1.68 -19.94 -12.56
C THR A 569 2.01 -18.49 -12.87
N PHE A 570 1.09 -17.79 -13.53
CA PHE A 570 1.26 -16.36 -13.79
C PHE A 570 1.19 -15.61 -12.46
N ASP A 571 2.09 -14.66 -12.27
CA ASP A 571 2.15 -13.81 -11.08
C ASP A 571 2.16 -12.33 -11.50
N ALA A 572 1.13 -11.59 -11.11
CA ALA A 572 0.99 -10.16 -11.44
C ALA A 572 1.83 -9.23 -10.54
N GLU A 573 2.35 -9.75 -9.43
CA GLU A 573 3.22 -9.02 -8.51
C GLU A 573 4.67 -9.02 -8.99
N LEU A 574 5.06 -10.00 -9.81
CA LEU A 574 6.36 -10.02 -10.48
C LEU A 574 6.43 -8.93 -11.56
N ARG A 575 7.23 -7.90 -11.30
CA ARG A 575 7.38 -6.74 -12.20
C ARG A 575 8.84 -6.42 -12.47
N ASP A 576 9.11 -6.06 -13.73
CA ASP A 576 10.36 -5.44 -14.12
C ASP A 576 10.57 -4.14 -13.32
N GLU A 577 11.84 -3.77 -13.10
CA GLU A 577 12.25 -2.51 -12.44
C GLU A 577 11.79 -2.36 -10.98
N ARG A 578 11.37 -3.45 -10.32
CA ARG A 578 10.99 -3.47 -8.91
C ARG A 578 11.68 -4.61 -8.16
N LEU A 579 11.84 -4.41 -6.85
CA LEU A 579 12.22 -5.50 -5.96
C LEU A 579 11.02 -6.42 -5.79
N ASN A 580 11.18 -7.67 -6.19
CA ASN A 580 10.14 -8.69 -6.11
C ASN A 580 10.38 -9.55 -4.86
N THR A 581 9.35 -9.76 -4.06
CA THR A 581 9.43 -10.64 -2.89
C THR A 581 9.15 -12.08 -3.32
N LEU A 582 10.11 -12.98 -3.06
CA LEU A 582 9.97 -14.41 -3.29
C LEU A 582 9.60 -15.15 -1.98
N PRO A 583 9.10 -16.40 -2.04
CA PRO A 583 8.76 -17.17 -0.86
C PRO A 583 9.92 -17.29 0.14
N ALA A 584 9.64 -17.01 1.42
CA ALA A 584 10.65 -17.02 2.48
C ALA A 584 11.14 -18.42 2.88
N GLY A 585 12.32 -18.49 3.49
CA GLY A 585 12.96 -19.72 3.99
C GLY A 585 13.96 -20.31 3.00
N VAL A 586 14.60 -21.44 3.36
CA VAL A 586 15.61 -22.09 2.52
C VAL A 586 14.94 -22.90 1.41
N ASN A 587 14.83 -22.31 0.22
CA ASN A 587 14.15 -22.90 -0.92
C ASN A 587 14.73 -22.42 -2.26
N VAL A 588 14.35 -23.09 -3.35
CA VAL A 588 14.57 -22.63 -4.73
C VAL A 588 13.24 -22.17 -5.31
N SER A 589 13.21 -20.98 -5.91
CA SER A 589 12.07 -20.47 -6.66
C SER A 589 12.51 -20.14 -8.08
N TYR A 590 11.72 -20.55 -9.07
CA TYR A 590 12.00 -20.27 -10.48
C TYR A 590 11.04 -19.23 -10.97
N VAL A 591 11.59 -18.14 -11.51
CA VAL A 591 10.85 -17.08 -12.17
C VAL A 591 11.22 -17.12 -13.65
N GLY A 592 10.22 -17.08 -14.54
CA GLY A 592 10.47 -17.20 -15.96
C GLY A 592 9.47 -16.45 -16.82
N GLN A 593 9.92 -16.08 -18.03
CA GLN A 593 9.07 -15.46 -19.06
C GLN A 593 9.49 -15.94 -20.45
N ARG A 594 8.56 -15.88 -21.41
CA ARG A 594 8.85 -16.13 -22.82
C ARG A 594 9.32 -14.82 -23.45
N VAL A 595 10.44 -14.87 -24.15
CA VAL A 595 11.03 -13.76 -24.89
C VAL A 595 11.01 -14.09 -26.37
N PHE A 596 10.57 -13.15 -27.18
CA PHE A 596 10.44 -13.28 -28.63
C PHE A 596 11.36 -12.28 -29.30
N ALA A 597 12.42 -12.74 -29.94
CA ALA A 597 13.37 -11.87 -30.63
C ALA A 597 13.19 -11.96 -32.16
N PRO A 598 13.03 -10.83 -32.88
CA PRO A 598 12.91 -10.84 -34.34
C PRO A 598 14.16 -11.41 -35.04
N THR A 599 15.34 -11.20 -34.44
CA THR A 599 16.64 -11.68 -34.91
C THR A 599 17.50 -12.09 -33.71
N PRO A 600 18.52 -12.96 -33.90
CA PRO A 600 19.43 -13.31 -32.82
C PRO A 600 20.16 -12.07 -32.31
N ARG A 601 20.22 -11.88 -31.00
CA ARG A 601 20.78 -10.66 -30.40
C ARG A 601 21.20 -10.86 -28.94
N LYS A 602 21.97 -9.90 -28.44
CA LYS A 602 22.33 -9.78 -27.03
C LYS A 602 21.54 -8.65 -26.39
N LEU A 603 20.98 -8.88 -25.22
CA LEU A 603 20.33 -7.85 -24.41
C LEU A 603 21.09 -7.67 -23.10
N GLU A 604 21.49 -6.43 -22.81
CA GLU A 604 21.95 -6.10 -21.46
C GLU A 604 20.76 -6.20 -20.50
N THR A 605 20.89 -7.05 -19.50
CA THR A 605 19.87 -7.35 -18.51
C THR A 605 20.45 -7.03 -17.14
N ALA A 606 19.74 -6.15 -16.42
CA ALA A 606 20.06 -5.83 -15.04
C ALA A 606 19.34 -6.79 -14.11
N LEU A 607 20.06 -7.32 -13.12
CA LEU A 607 19.59 -8.32 -12.18
C LEU A 607 20.05 -7.96 -10.77
N ALA A 608 19.29 -8.41 -9.77
CA ALA A 608 19.64 -8.26 -8.37
C ALA A 608 19.22 -9.52 -7.58
N SER A 609 20.04 -9.89 -6.61
CA SER A 609 19.79 -10.99 -5.68
C SER A 609 20.58 -10.77 -4.39
N ASP A 610 20.04 -11.25 -3.29
CA ASP A 610 20.63 -11.17 -1.94
C ASP A 610 21.37 -12.45 -1.53
N ASP A 611 21.01 -13.63 -2.05
CA ASP A 611 21.61 -14.93 -1.67
C ASP A 611 22.15 -15.78 -2.85
N GLY A 612 21.49 -15.77 -4.01
CA GLY A 612 21.91 -16.50 -5.19
C GLY A 612 20.97 -16.36 -6.39
N ILE A 613 21.54 -16.29 -7.59
CA ILE A 613 20.77 -16.24 -8.85
C ILE A 613 21.43 -17.08 -9.94
N ARG A 614 20.62 -17.81 -10.69
CA ARG A 614 21.00 -18.51 -11.94
C ARG A 614 20.03 -18.07 -13.03
N VAL A 615 20.55 -17.81 -14.21
CA VAL A 615 19.75 -17.38 -15.38
C VAL A 615 20.05 -18.30 -16.53
N THR A 616 18.98 -18.89 -17.05
CA THR A 616 19.00 -19.83 -18.16
C THR A 616 18.18 -19.23 -19.28
N VAL A 617 18.73 -19.19 -20.48
CA VAL A 617 17.98 -18.78 -21.68
C VAL A 617 17.97 -19.93 -22.66
N ALA A 618 16.78 -20.35 -23.08
CA ALA A 618 16.56 -21.50 -23.96
C ALA A 618 17.28 -22.78 -23.47
N GLY A 619 17.17 -23.08 -22.18
CA GLY A 619 17.78 -24.26 -21.55
C GLY A 619 19.31 -24.19 -21.36
N ARG A 620 19.95 -23.05 -21.68
CA ARG A 620 21.38 -22.84 -21.45
C ARG A 620 21.62 -21.81 -20.37
N GLU A 621 22.33 -22.18 -19.31
CA GLU A 621 22.79 -21.24 -18.29
C GLU A 621 23.73 -20.20 -18.93
N GLN A 622 23.41 -18.92 -18.74
CA GLN A 622 24.20 -17.79 -19.23
C GLN A 622 24.73 -16.91 -18.11
N PHE A 623 24.17 -17.03 -16.91
CA PHE A 623 24.64 -16.32 -15.72
C PHE A 623 24.38 -17.15 -14.46
N ALA A 624 25.34 -17.14 -13.54
CA ALA A 624 25.17 -17.70 -12.22
C ALA A 624 26.02 -16.90 -11.24
N LYS A 625 25.44 -16.52 -10.10
CA LYS A 625 26.12 -15.83 -9.03
C LYS A 625 25.54 -16.25 -7.69
N GLN A 626 26.37 -16.85 -6.85
CA GLN A 626 26.06 -17.21 -5.48
C GLN A 626 26.76 -16.21 -4.56
N ILE A 627 25.99 -15.39 -3.83
CA ILE A 627 26.54 -14.29 -3.03
C ILE A 627 25.56 -13.90 -1.94
N ASP A 628 26.05 -13.69 -0.72
CA ASP A 628 25.27 -13.14 0.40
C ASP A 628 25.53 -11.63 0.51
N ARG A 629 24.50 -10.80 0.29
CA ARG A 629 24.59 -9.33 0.30
C ARG A 629 23.22 -8.67 0.46
N SER A 630 23.21 -7.38 0.82
CA SER A 630 21.99 -6.57 0.74
C SER A 630 21.56 -6.33 -0.71
N LEU A 631 20.24 -6.34 -0.96
CA LEU A 631 19.64 -6.13 -2.27
C LEU A 631 19.65 -4.66 -2.69
N SER A 632 19.98 -4.37 -3.95
CA SER A 632 19.86 -3.04 -4.56
C SER A 632 19.53 -3.16 -6.04
N ALA A 633 18.99 -2.11 -6.66
CA ALA A 633 18.70 -2.11 -8.10
C ALA A 633 20.00 -2.24 -8.93
N ASP A 634 19.89 -2.90 -10.08
CA ASP A 634 20.93 -3.03 -11.11
C ASP A 634 22.31 -3.53 -10.63
N GLN A 635 22.33 -4.37 -9.59
CA GLN A 635 23.56 -4.87 -8.97
C GLN A 635 24.45 -5.67 -9.90
N ASP A 636 23.83 -6.46 -10.78
CA ASP A 636 24.51 -7.25 -11.79
C ASP A 636 24.00 -6.86 -13.17
N LYS A 637 24.92 -6.70 -14.11
CA LYS A 637 24.60 -6.46 -15.52
C LYS A 637 25.18 -7.58 -16.34
N VAL A 638 24.31 -8.28 -17.08
CA VAL A 638 24.70 -9.40 -17.92
C VAL A 638 24.15 -9.23 -19.33
N ALA A 639 24.97 -9.54 -20.33
CA ALA A 639 24.54 -9.59 -21.71
C ALA A 639 24.01 -10.99 -22.04
N LEU A 640 22.68 -11.15 -22.00
CA LEU A 640 22.01 -12.42 -22.32
C LEU A 640 21.82 -12.57 -23.83
N GLU A 641 22.18 -13.73 -24.37
CA GLU A 641 22.06 -14.10 -25.77
C GLU A 641 20.70 -14.78 -26.04
N TYR A 642 19.93 -14.23 -26.99
CA TYR A 642 18.66 -14.77 -27.44
C TYR A 642 18.76 -15.21 -28.90
N ALA A 643 18.18 -16.38 -29.21
CA ALA A 643 17.99 -16.83 -30.58
C ALA A 643 16.83 -16.07 -31.26
N ALA A 644 16.72 -16.17 -32.58
CA ALA A 644 15.54 -15.65 -33.27
C ALA A 644 14.30 -16.51 -32.95
N GLY A 645 13.15 -15.85 -32.82
CA GLY A 645 11.91 -16.47 -32.38
C GLY A 645 11.82 -16.51 -30.86
N GLU A 646 11.20 -17.57 -30.35
CA GLU A 646 10.85 -17.72 -28.95
C GLU A 646 11.99 -18.35 -28.14
N SER A 647 12.19 -17.88 -26.91
CA SER A 647 13.07 -18.48 -25.91
C SER A 647 12.44 -18.32 -24.52
N ALA A 648 12.57 -19.33 -23.66
CA ALA A 648 12.32 -19.15 -22.23
C ALA A 648 13.52 -18.45 -21.57
N LEU A 649 13.25 -17.42 -20.76
CA LEU A 649 14.16 -16.80 -19.80
C LEU A 649 13.83 -17.32 -18.40
#